data_AF-A0A8B9TN89-F1
#
_entry.id   AF-A0A8B9TN89-F1
#
_cell.length_a   1.000
_cell.length_b   1.000
_cell.length_c   1.000
_cell.angle_alpha   90.00
_cell.angle_beta   90.00
_cell.angle_gamma   90.00
#
_symmetry.space_group_name_H-M   'P 1'
#
loop_
_entity.id
_entity.type
_entity.pdbx_description
1 polymer ?
#
loop_
_entity_poly.entity_id
_entity_poly.type
_entity_poly.pdbx_seq_one_letter_code
_entity_poly.pdbx_strand_id
1 'polypeptide(L)'
;MVLLWKLIILLPFMSCSTGEESLHGPIFIQEPHDITYSMGSANPEILLNCTAKGYPLPYYRLVGGSLAINNPHKKQDMGTYQCLATNSFGTILSRKAKLQFAYLENFETKTRSTVSVREGQGVVLLCGPPPHYGGLSYAWIFNNNPLYVQEDSRRFVSQETGNLYIAKVEPSDVGNYTCVVTNSDAEQSVQGPPTPLILRSDGVMGEYEPKIEVRFPETTYAAKGSSVKLECFALGNPVPSISWKRSDGKSLTKKIKHDQTKGVLEILDVQQEDEGFYECVAGNIRGRNIARGQLFVYALPEWDKKIQNAFLSLYDSLFWECKAKGKPSPSYSWLKNGQPLTSEERIQIYNGTLTIPMLNMSDSGLYQCVAENKYDTIYANAELRVIAAAPDFSKNPVKKISIVQVGGEVTIGCKPSASPRAVINWRKGSEVLRQNKRIVFLEDGSLRLYNITKSDAGVYTCIATNQFGIARNSGSLTVKEKTVITIPPSNMDVTVGESIVLPCQVSHDPSLHVVFTWSFNGNSIDFKRGIHHFERIGGESVGDLMIRNIQLHHSGKYVCMVQTTLDSQSAAVDIIVRGPPGPPEDVKVEHISSTTAVLSWKSGIDNNSPVQIYSVQTRTPFSVGWQSVPTVPEVLNGRTHKATVVDLSPWVEYEFRVVASNSVGIGEPSRPSALLKTKAAVPVVAPTNISGGGGSRSELVITWEPVPEELQNGEGFGYIIMFRPLGSTTWTKAVVASVEASKYIYRNESITPLSPFEVKVGVYNNEGEGTLSSISIVYSGEDEPQIAPAGTSALSISAAEVEVSWQPIAWNRLTGRVLGYEVLYWTDDPKESTAGKVRVNGNVTAKNITGLKANTVYFATVRAYNTAGTGPSSTPVNVTTKKSPPSQPPANIAWKLTNSKICLNWEHVKTMENESEVLGYKILYRQNRHSKTHILETNNTSAELLVPFEEDYLIEIRTVSDGGDGSSSEEIRIPKISSLSSGEINLSQRVHYTLTSGILLLSFVLKYSLP
;
A
#
# COMPACT_ATOMS: atom_id res chain seq x y z
N MET A 1 45.03 -1.27 -27.72
CA MET A 1 46.46 -1.55 -27.47
C MET A 1 46.55 -2.13 -26.05
N VAL A 2 46.95 -3.38 -25.74
CA VAL A 2 47.47 -4.51 -26.55
C VAL A 2 48.83 -4.23 -27.21
N LEU A 3 49.88 -5.06 -27.10
CA LEU A 3 50.12 -6.29 -26.29
C LEU A 3 50.74 -5.94 -24.89
N LEU A 4 51.27 -6.78 -23.99
CA LEU A 4 51.53 -8.24 -23.85
C LEU A 4 50.88 -8.75 -22.52
N TRP A 5 50.82 -10.02 -22.05
CA TRP A 5 51.50 -11.31 -22.27
C TRP A 5 52.88 -11.52 -21.57
N LYS A 6 53.28 -12.71 -21.07
CA LYS A 6 52.56 -13.85 -20.43
C LYS A 6 53.57 -14.90 -19.91
N LEU A 7 53.53 -15.32 -18.63
CA LEU A 7 53.90 -16.68 -18.13
C LEU A 7 54.01 -16.72 -16.59
N ILE A 8 53.17 -17.55 -15.95
CA ILE A 8 53.53 -18.53 -14.90
C ILE A 8 52.31 -19.44 -14.67
N ILE A 9 52.56 -20.68 -14.28
CA ILE A 9 51.63 -21.82 -14.34
C ILE A 9 50.52 -21.69 -13.28
N LEU A 10 49.27 -21.87 -13.72
CA LEU A 10 48.14 -22.20 -12.83
C LEU A 10 48.18 -23.70 -12.52
N LEU A 11 48.58 -24.05 -11.30
CA LEU A 11 48.14 -25.29 -10.68
C LEU A 11 46.71 -25.06 -10.13
N PRO A 12 45.75 -25.96 -10.35
CA PRO A 12 44.47 -25.88 -9.67
C PRO A 12 44.69 -26.12 -8.18
N PHE A 13 44.08 -25.28 -7.33
CA PHE A 13 44.03 -25.53 -5.90
C PHE A 13 43.23 -26.81 -5.65
N MET A 14 43.91 -27.93 -5.37
CA MET A 14 43.29 -28.97 -4.56
C MET A 14 43.04 -28.36 -3.18
N SER A 15 41.76 -28.17 -2.86
CA SER A 15 41.34 -27.88 -1.50
C SER A 15 41.85 -28.99 -0.60
N CYS A 16 42.78 -28.68 0.30
CA CYS A 16 43.25 -29.63 1.31
C CYS A 16 42.17 -29.78 2.40
N SER A 17 41.06 -30.42 2.03
CA SER A 17 40.06 -30.91 2.97
C SER A 17 40.70 -32.06 3.73
N THR A 18 41.16 -31.79 4.95
CA THR A 18 41.51 -32.82 5.93
C THR A 18 40.23 -33.47 6.47
N GLY A 19 39.43 -34.05 5.57
CA GLY A 19 38.51 -35.11 5.95
C GLY A 19 39.35 -36.35 6.23
N GLU A 20 39.13 -36.98 7.37
CA GLU A 20 39.62 -38.33 7.61
C GLU A 20 38.94 -39.24 6.58
N GLU A 21 39.68 -39.74 5.58
CA GLU A 21 39.14 -40.74 4.65
C GLU A 21 38.77 -41.98 5.45
N SER A 22 37.48 -42.14 5.71
CA SER A 22 36.98 -43.08 6.71
C SER A 22 37.30 -44.52 6.30
N LEU A 23 38.26 -45.14 6.98
CA LEU A 23 38.76 -46.50 6.76
C LEU A 23 37.62 -47.51 6.53
N HIS A 24 37.45 -47.92 5.28
CA HIS A 24 36.35 -48.77 4.80
C HIS A 24 36.79 -49.72 3.67
N GLY A 25 36.12 -50.86 3.55
CA GLY A 25 36.38 -51.87 2.52
C GLY A 25 36.00 -51.47 1.08
N PRO A 26 36.43 -52.22 0.06
CA PRO A 26 36.07 -52.00 -1.34
C PRO A 26 34.54 -51.93 -1.58
N ILE A 27 34.16 -51.00 -2.45
CA ILE A 27 32.82 -50.83 -3.03
C ILE A 27 33.01 -50.50 -4.52
N PHE A 28 32.40 -51.26 -5.43
CA PHE A 28 32.45 -50.93 -6.86
C PHE A 28 31.72 -49.61 -7.14
N ILE A 29 32.34 -48.75 -7.95
CA ILE A 29 31.73 -47.54 -8.53
C ILE A 29 31.17 -47.90 -9.92
N GLN A 30 31.92 -48.69 -10.68
CA GLN A 30 31.52 -49.17 -12.00
C GLN A 30 31.83 -50.66 -12.10
N GLU A 31 30.84 -51.42 -12.56
CA GLU A 31 30.94 -52.86 -12.79
C GLU A 31 30.96 -53.17 -14.30
N PRO A 32 31.57 -54.29 -14.73
CA PRO A 32 31.60 -54.65 -16.13
C PRO A 32 30.21 -55.02 -16.65
N HIS A 33 29.97 -54.76 -17.94
CA HIS A 33 28.70 -55.00 -18.63
C HIS A 33 28.93 -55.91 -19.85
N ASP A 34 27.87 -56.57 -20.33
CA ASP A 34 27.92 -57.39 -21.55
C ASP A 34 28.26 -56.50 -22.76
N ILE A 35 29.17 -56.98 -23.63
CA ILE A 35 29.66 -56.28 -24.82
C ILE A 35 29.52 -57.19 -26.04
N THR A 36 28.90 -56.68 -27.11
CA THR A 36 28.98 -57.27 -28.45
C THR A 36 29.89 -56.38 -29.30
N TYR A 37 30.94 -56.97 -29.88
CA TYR A 37 31.93 -56.27 -30.71
C TYR A 37 31.72 -56.59 -32.19
N SER A 38 31.67 -55.58 -33.06
CA SER A 38 31.64 -55.78 -34.52
C SER A 38 33.00 -56.25 -35.01
N MET A 39 33.04 -57.38 -35.73
CA MET A 39 34.24 -57.86 -36.44
C MET A 39 34.75 -56.89 -37.53
N GLY A 40 34.00 -55.83 -37.87
CA GLY A 40 34.41 -54.75 -38.78
C GLY A 40 34.73 -53.42 -38.09
N SER A 41 34.76 -53.36 -36.75
CA SER A 41 34.94 -52.10 -36.03
C SER A 41 36.29 -51.42 -36.30
N ALA A 42 36.28 -50.10 -36.48
CA ALA A 42 37.49 -49.29 -36.59
C ALA A 42 38.25 -49.11 -35.26
N ASN A 43 37.68 -49.53 -34.12
CA ASN A 43 38.33 -49.49 -32.81
C ASN A 43 39.01 -50.85 -32.50
N PRO A 44 40.35 -50.93 -32.37
CA PRO A 44 41.05 -52.17 -32.08
C PRO A 44 41.03 -52.59 -30.60
N GLU A 45 40.42 -51.80 -29.69
CA GLU A 45 40.44 -52.06 -28.23
C GLU A 45 39.05 -52.27 -27.62
N ILE A 46 38.91 -53.30 -26.79
CA ILE A 46 37.74 -53.53 -25.93
C ILE A 46 38.13 -53.29 -24.47
N LEU A 47 37.42 -52.38 -23.80
CA LEU A 47 37.65 -52.03 -22.40
C LEU A 47 36.53 -52.57 -21.49
N LEU A 48 36.84 -53.57 -20.67
CA LEU A 48 35.95 -54.15 -19.67
C LEU A 48 35.97 -53.29 -18.39
N ASN A 49 35.25 -52.16 -18.42
CA ASN A 49 35.20 -51.19 -17.33
C ASN A 49 34.93 -51.81 -15.95
N CYS A 50 35.87 -51.66 -15.03
CA CYS A 50 35.71 -51.97 -13.61
C CYS A 50 36.48 -50.94 -12.76
N THR A 51 35.80 -50.35 -11.77
CA THR A 51 36.44 -49.44 -10.78
C THR A 51 35.82 -49.61 -9.39
N ALA A 52 36.61 -49.47 -8.34
CA ALA A 52 36.17 -49.57 -6.95
C ALA A 52 36.86 -48.54 -6.06
N LYS A 53 36.17 -48.09 -5.00
CA LYS A 53 36.70 -47.22 -3.94
C LYS A 53 36.80 -47.95 -2.61
N GLY A 54 37.72 -47.51 -1.77
CA GLY A 54 38.01 -48.04 -0.44
C GLY A 54 39.14 -47.23 0.18
N TYR A 55 39.27 -47.24 1.51
CA TYR A 55 40.44 -46.68 2.18
C TYR A 55 41.00 -47.72 3.18
N PRO A 56 42.24 -48.23 2.98
CA PRO A 56 43.18 -47.94 1.90
C PRO A 56 42.63 -48.29 0.50
N LEU A 57 43.18 -47.65 -0.55
CA LEU A 57 42.73 -47.83 -1.93
C LEU A 57 42.77 -49.32 -2.34
N PRO A 58 41.67 -49.87 -2.90
CA PRO A 58 41.62 -51.27 -3.28
C PRO A 58 42.32 -51.50 -4.61
N TYR A 59 43.13 -52.56 -4.69
CA TYR A 59 43.57 -53.07 -5.98
C TYR A 59 42.46 -53.94 -6.59
N TYR A 60 42.36 -53.94 -7.91
CA TYR A 60 41.35 -54.69 -8.64
C TYR A 60 41.95 -55.49 -9.79
N ARG A 61 41.30 -56.61 -10.14
CA ARG A 61 41.64 -57.45 -11.28
C ARG A 61 40.39 -58.12 -11.84
N LEU A 62 40.42 -58.48 -13.12
CA LEU A 62 39.41 -59.36 -13.70
C LEU A 62 39.78 -60.83 -13.49
N VAL A 63 38.74 -61.64 -13.37
CA VAL A 63 38.74 -63.10 -13.41
C VAL A 63 38.14 -63.47 -14.77
N GLY A 64 38.89 -64.26 -15.55
CA GLY A 64 38.54 -64.60 -16.95
C GLY A 64 39.47 -63.97 -18.00
N GLY A 65 40.15 -62.85 -17.70
CA GLY A 65 41.13 -62.25 -18.62
C GLY A 65 41.48 -60.80 -18.27
N SER A 66 41.86 -60.02 -19.29
CA SER A 66 42.40 -58.65 -19.15
C SER A 66 41.33 -57.55 -19.07
N LEU A 67 41.70 -56.39 -18.50
CA LEU A 67 40.87 -55.18 -18.44
C LEU A 67 40.70 -54.51 -19.81
N ALA A 68 41.77 -54.52 -20.61
CA ALA A 68 41.77 -54.11 -22.00
C ALA A 68 42.17 -55.30 -22.89
N ILE A 69 41.46 -55.48 -23.99
CA ILE A 69 41.73 -56.50 -25.01
C ILE A 69 42.01 -55.78 -26.32
N ASN A 70 43.25 -55.87 -26.78
CA ASN A 70 43.74 -55.21 -27.99
C ASN A 70 43.84 -56.22 -29.15
N ASN A 71 43.29 -55.86 -30.32
CA ASN A 71 43.08 -56.75 -31.47
C ASN A 71 42.22 -57.99 -31.12
N PRO A 72 40.98 -57.81 -30.64
CA PRO A 72 40.15 -58.86 -30.07
C PRO A 72 39.80 -59.96 -31.08
N HIS A 73 39.91 -61.22 -30.66
CA HIS A 73 39.76 -62.38 -31.53
C HIS A 73 38.63 -63.31 -31.09
N LYS A 74 37.62 -63.43 -31.97
CA LYS A 74 36.33 -64.15 -31.77
C LYS A 74 36.41 -65.56 -31.13
N LYS A 75 37.52 -66.30 -31.29
CA LYS A 75 37.67 -67.66 -30.71
C LYS A 75 38.43 -67.71 -29.38
N GLN A 76 39.03 -66.60 -28.94
CA GLN A 76 39.87 -66.54 -27.74
C GLN A 76 39.29 -65.64 -26.66
N ASP A 77 38.74 -64.48 -27.04
CA ASP A 77 38.20 -63.48 -26.10
C ASP A 77 36.68 -63.59 -25.88
N MET A 78 35.99 -64.48 -26.60
CA MET A 78 34.57 -64.74 -26.39
C MET A 78 34.38 -65.55 -25.09
N GLY A 79 33.90 -64.90 -24.03
CA GLY A 79 33.87 -65.49 -22.69
C GLY A 79 32.98 -64.74 -21.69
N THR A 80 33.09 -65.12 -20.42
CA THR A 80 32.44 -64.44 -19.28
C THR A 80 33.50 -63.99 -18.29
N TYR A 81 33.40 -62.73 -17.88
CA TYR A 81 34.38 -61.98 -17.11
C TYR A 81 33.74 -61.45 -15.81
N GLN A 82 34.51 -61.36 -14.72
CA GLN A 82 34.03 -60.86 -13.43
C GLN A 82 35.14 -60.13 -12.68
N CYS A 83 34.86 -58.98 -12.07
CA CYS A 83 35.87 -58.17 -11.40
C CYS A 83 35.97 -58.50 -9.90
N LEU A 84 37.19 -58.40 -9.37
CA LEU A 84 37.56 -58.65 -7.98
C LEU A 84 38.26 -57.41 -7.43
N ALA A 85 37.80 -56.86 -6.29
CA ALA A 85 38.41 -55.70 -5.63
C ALA A 85 38.78 -56.02 -4.17
N THR A 86 39.99 -55.63 -3.73
CA THR A 86 40.55 -56.03 -2.43
C THR A 86 41.30 -54.88 -1.74
N ASN A 87 41.07 -54.69 -0.43
CA ASN A 87 41.95 -53.91 0.46
C ASN A 87 42.13 -54.61 1.82
N SER A 88 42.65 -53.90 2.83
CA SER A 88 42.90 -54.45 4.19
C SER A 88 41.64 -54.91 4.95
N PHE A 89 40.44 -54.57 4.51
CA PHE A 89 39.18 -55.05 5.09
C PHE A 89 38.68 -56.36 4.47
N GLY A 90 39.25 -56.78 3.34
CA GLY A 90 38.89 -57.98 2.61
C GLY A 90 38.64 -57.73 1.12
N THR A 91 37.90 -58.66 0.51
CA THR A 91 37.69 -58.77 -0.93
C THR A 91 36.20 -58.85 -1.27
N ILE A 92 35.81 -58.23 -2.40
CA ILE A 92 34.47 -58.38 -3.00
C ILE A 92 34.53 -58.69 -4.50
N LEU A 93 33.47 -59.33 -5.00
CA LEU A 93 33.21 -59.68 -6.40
C LEU A 93 32.12 -58.76 -6.99
N SER A 94 32.26 -58.41 -8.27
CA SER A 94 31.25 -57.68 -9.05
C SER A 94 30.21 -58.62 -9.68
N ARG A 95 29.19 -58.07 -10.35
CA ARG A 95 28.43 -58.81 -11.39
C ARG A 95 29.34 -59.40 -12.48
N LYS A 96 28.82 -60.38 -13.20
CA LYS A 96 29.44 -61.00 -14.39
C LYS A 96 29.15 -60.17 -15.64
N ALA A 97 29.98 -60.33 -16.67
CA ALA A 97 29.85 -59.68 -17.98
C ALA A 97 30.26 -60.64 -19.11
N LYS A 98 29.53 -60.67 -20.23
CA LYS A 98 29.84 -61.50 -21.41
C LYS A 98 30.44 -60.68 -22.55
N LEU A 99 31.44 -61.24 -23.23
CA LEU A 99 31.98 -60.68 -24.48
C LEU A 99 31.59 -61.57 -25.67
N GLN A 100 30.99 -60.96 -26.70
CA GLN A 100 30.45 -61.60 -27.90
C GLN A 100 30.86 -60.85 -29.18
N PHE A 101 30.72 -61.48 -30.35
CA PHE A 101 31.24 -60.96 -31.63
C PHE A 101 30.21 -61.02 -32.75
N ALA A 102 29.81 -59.87 -33.29
CA ALA A 102 28.86 -59.75 -34.39
C ALA A 102 29.53 -59.78 -35.77
N TYR A 103 28.84 -60.38 -36.75
CA TYR A 103 29.30 -60.51 -38.14
C TYR A 103 28.15 -60.88 -39.10
N LEU A 104 28.31 -60.58 -40.39
CA LEU A 104 27.45 -61.02 -41.48
C LEU A 104 28.32 -61.48 -42.67
N GLU A 105 28.11 -62.71 -43.13
CA GLU A 105 28.81 -63.25 -44.31
C GLU A 105 28.09 -62.87 -45.62
N ASN A 106 28.73 -63.13 -46.77
CA ASN A 106 28.12 -62.87 -48.09
C ASN A 106 27.17 -64.01 -48.51
N PHE A 107 26.19 -63.70 -49.36
CA PHE A 107 25.33 -64.69 -49.99
C PHE A 107 26.11 -65.65 -50.91
N GLU A 108 25.62 -66.89 -51.04
CA GLU A 108 26.08 -67.80 -52.09
C GLU A 108 25.75 -67.25 -53.49
N THR A 109 26.69 -67.38 -54.43
CA THR A 109 26.60 -66.83 -55.80
C THR A 109 25.70 -67.63 -56.77
N LYS A 110 24.85 -68.52 -56.25
CA LYS A 110 23.95 -69.37 -57.07
C LYS A 110 22.77 -68.54 -57.59
N THR A 111 22.44 -68.68 -58.87
CA THR A 111 21.24 -68.05 -59.45
C THR A 111 19.96 -68.63 -58.87
N ARG A 112 18.95 -67.78 -58.65
CA ARG A 112 17.63 -68.20 -58.13
C ARG A 112 16.78 -68.74 -59.27
N SER A 113 16.00 -69.78 -58.99
CA SER A 113 15.00 -70.31 -59.92
C SER A 113 13.86 -69.31 -60.14
N THR A 114 13.40 -69.18 -61.38
CA THR A 114 12.23 -68.37 -61.73
C THR A 114 10.97 -68.88 -61.02
N VAL A 115 10.27 -67.97 -60.34
CA VAL A 115 8.98 -68.23 -59.70
C VAL A 115 7.87 -67.93 -60.71
N SER A 116 6.95 -68.88 -60.91
CA SER A 116 5.91 -68.80 -61.94
C SER A 116 4.53 -69.04 -61.33
N VAL A 117 3.65 -68.03 -61.40
CA VAL A 117 2.41 -67.91 -60.63
C VAL A 117 1.23 -67.48 -61.52
N ARG A 118 -0.02 -67.79 -61.15
CA ARG A 118 -1.20 -67.25 -61.85
C ARG A 118 -1.53 -65.83 -61.38
N GLU A 119 -2.13 -65.02 -62.25
CA GLU A 119 -2.70 -63.74 -61.82
C GLU A 119 -3.77 -63.99 -60.75
N GLY A 120 -3.83 -63.15 -59.71
CA GLY A 120 -4.76 -63.34 -58.60
C GLY A 120 -4.34 -64.36 -57.54
N GLN A 121 -3.35 -65.21 -57.81
CA GLN A 121 -2.75 -66.13 -56.83
C GLN A 121 -1.73 -65.38 -55.95
N GLY A 122 -1.61 -65.75 -54.68
CA GLY A 122 -0.57 -65.23 -53.79
C GLY A 122 0.76 -65.98 -53.93
N VAL A 123 1.89 -65.32 -53.63
CA VAL A 123 3.24 -65.89 -53.78
C VAL A 123 4.16 -65.49 -52.63
N VAL A 124 5.21 -66.29 -52.41
CA VAL A 124 6.29 -66.03 -51.45
C VAL A 124 7.63 -66.12 -52.18
N LEU A 125 8.48 -65.12 -51.98
CA LEU A 125 9.84 -65.04 -52.52
C LEU A 125 10.84 -65.22 -51.36
N LEU A 126 11.70 -66.22 -51.47
CA LEU A 126 12.55 -66.66 -50.35
C LEU A 126 13.88 -65.90 -50.31
N CYS A 127 14.17 -65.23 -49.19
CA CYS A 127 15.45 -64.52 -49.01
C CYS A 127 16.59 -65.49 -48.69
N GLY A 128 16.49 -66.25 -47.59
CA GLY A 128 17.51 -67.22 -47.19
C GLY A 128 18.87 -66.56 -46.85
N PRO A 129 19.00 -65.90 -45.69
CA PRO A 129 20.19 -65.13 -45.32
C PRO A 129 21.46 -66.00 -45.16
N PRO A 130 22.65 -65.39 -45.36
CA PRO A 130 23.94 -66.04 -45.09
C PRO A 130 24.24 -66.17 -43.58
N PRO A 131 25.31 -66.91 -43.18
CA PRO A 131 25.70 -67.06 -41.79
C PRO A 131 26.04 -65.72 -41.11
N HIS A 132 25.65 -65.58 -39.84
CA HIS A 132 25.72 -64.31 -39.11
C HIS A 132 25.72 -64.51 -37.58
N TYR A 133 26.01 -63.45 -36.84
CA TYR A 133 25.65 -63.28 -35.43
C TYR A 133 25.36 -61.80 -35.15
N GLY A 134 24.34 -61.53 -34.33
CA GLY A 134 23.76 -60.20 -34.17
C GLY A 134 22.38 -60.08 -34.84
N GLY A 135 21.68 -58.99 -34.58
CA GLY A 135 20.35 -58.71 -35.12
C GLY A 135 20.36 -58.44 -36.62
N LEU A 136 19.52 -59.16 -37.38
CA LEU A 136 19.29 -58.90 -38.79
C LEU A 136 18.03 -58.06 -39.04
N SER A 137 18.07 -57.32 -40.15
CA SER A 137 16.94 -56.61 -40.75
C SER A 137 16.93 -56.84 -42.26
N TYR A 138 15.74 -56.80 -42.86
CA TYR A 138 15.50 -57.30 -44.20
C TYR A 138 14.69 -56.34 -45.04
N ALA A 139 15.12 -56.13 -46.28
CA ALA A 139 14.39 -55.37 -47.29
C ALA A 139 14.49 -56.06 -48.65
N TRP A 140 13.68 -55.62 -49.61
CA TRP A 140 13.73 -56.10 -50.99
C TRP A 140 13.75 -54.93 -51.96
N ILE A 141 14.44 -55.07 -53.08
CA ILE A 141 14.38 -54.15 -54.23
C ILE A 141 13.78 -54.85 -55.44
N PHE A 142 13.08 -54.11 -56.28
CA PHE A 142 12.40 -54.60 -57.49
C PHE A 142 13.00 -53.96 -58.74
N ASN A 143 13.39 -54.77 -59.73
CA ASN A 143 14.00 -54.35 -60.99
C ASN A 143 15.16 -53.34 -60.82
N ASN A 144 16.00 -53.55 -59.80
CA ASN A 144 17.11 -52.68 -59.41
C ASN A 144 16.73 -51.22 -59.07
N ASN A 145 15.46 -50.96 -58.72
CA ASN A 145 15.03 -49.68 -58.17
C ASN A 145 15.77 -49.40 -56.84
N PRO A 146 16.38 -48.21 -56.63
CA PRO A 146 17.03 -47.86 -55.37
C PRO A 146 16.06 -47.71 -54.19
N LEU A 147 14.74 -47.61 -54.44
CA LEU A 147 13.72 -47.67 -53.39
C LEU A 147 13.35 -49.13 -53.09
N TYR A 148 13.33 -49.47 -51.80
CA TYR A 148 12.81 -50.75 -51.34
C TYR A 148 11.34 -50.92 -51.71
N VAL A 149 10.93 -52.17 -51.95
CA VAL A 149 9.53 -52.60 -52.10
C VAL A 149 8.75 -52.09 -50.90
N GLN A 150 7.83 -51.17 -51.14
CA GLN A 150 6.97 -50.65 -50.09
C GLN A 150 5.99 -51.75 -49.66
N GLU A 151 5.88 -51.93 -48.35
CA GLU A 151 4.94 -52.85 -47.75
C GLU A 151 3.57 -52.20 -47.60
N ASP A 152 2.53 -52.97 -47.89
CA ASP A 152 1.13 -52.59 -47.87
C ASP A 152 0.27 -53.85 -47.58
N SER A 153 -1.06 -53.73 -47.56
CA SER A 153 -1.95 -54.88 -47.30
C SER A 153 -1.80 -56.03 -48.31
N ARG A 154 -1.18 -55.79 -49.48
CA ARG A 154 -0.90 -56.78 -50.53
C ARG A 154 0.55 -57.26 -50.52
N ARG A 155 1.52 -56.54 -49.92
CA ARG A 155 2.96 -56.89 -49.89
C ARG A 155 3.58 -56.75 -48.49
N PHE A 156 4.28 -57.78 -48.00
CA PHE A 156 4.88 -57.79 -46.66
C PHE A 156 6.29 -58.43 -46.65
N VAL A 157 7.23 -57.89 -45.87
CA VAL A 157 8.59 -58.44 -45.70
C VAL A 157 8.80 -58.87 -44.25
N SER A 158 8.77 -60.18 -44.01
CA SER A 158 9.03 -60.75 -42.69
C SER A 158 10.44 -60.42 -42.22
N GLN A 159 10.58 -59.81 -41.05
CA GLN A 159 11.87 -59.54 -40.41
C GLN A 159 12.40 -60.74 -39.61
N GLU A 160 11.59 -61.78 -39.37
CA GLU A 160 12.04 -63.04 -38.79
C GLU A 160 12.69 -63.97 -39.83
N THR A 161 12.19 -63.96 -41.08
CA THR A 161 12.63 -64.90 -42.14
C THR A 161 13.29 -64.23 -43.36
N GLY A 162 13.14 -62.92 -43.50
CA GLY A 162 13.56 -62.13 -44.66
C GLY A 162 12.68 -62.29 -45.90
N ASN A 163 11.69 -63.18 -45.90
CA ASN A 163 10.91 -63.50 -47.10
C ASN A 163 9.91 -62.38 -47.47
N LEU A 164 9.73 -62.15 -48.78
CA LEU A 164 8.72 -61.23 -49.32
C LEU A 164 7.46 -62.01 -49.71
N TYR A 165 6.32 -61.60 -49.16
CA TYR A 165 5.01 -62.18 -49.38
C TYR A 165 4.17 -61.20 -50.22
N ILE A 166 3.50 -61.70 -51.25
CA ILE A 166 2.55 -60.93 -52.06
C ILE A 166 1.21 -61.66 -52.01
N ALA A 167 0.23 -61.08 -51.30
CA ALA A 167 -1.05 -61.74 -50.97
C ALA A 167 -1.89 -62.10 -52.21
N LYS A 168 -1.79 -61.26 -53.24
CA LYS A 168 -2.41 -61.39 -54.56
C LYS A 168 -1.46 -60.79 -55.58
N VAL A 169 -1.05 -61.57 -56.58
CA VAL A 169 -0.18 -61.11 -57.68
C VAL A 169 -0.99 -60.43 -58.77
N GLU A 170 -0.49 -59.29 -59.23
CA GLU A 170 -1.01 -58.48 -60.34
C GLU A 170 0.04 -58.43 -61.47
N PRO A 171 -0.35 -58.11 -62.73
CA PRO A 171 0.61 -58.01 -63.84
C PRO A 171 1.73 -56.98 -63.64
N SER A 172 1.54 -56.03 -62.73
CA SER A 172 2.52 -55.02 -62.30
C SER A 172 3.64 -55.57 -61.40
N ASP A 173 3.51 -56.77 -60.84
CA ASP A 173 4.53 -57.40 -59.99
C ASP A 173 5.55 -58.25 -60.80
N VAL A 174 5.42 -58.34 -62.13
CA VAL A 174 6.33 -59.13 -62.98
C VAL A 174 7.70 -58.46 -63.07
N GLY A 175 8.75 -59.17 -62.66
CA GLY A 175 10.12 -58.63 -62.63
C GLY A 175 11.08 -59.39 -61.72
N ASN A 176 12.25 -58.82 -61.51
CA ASN A 176 13.30 -59.37 -60.66
C ASN A 176 13.27 -58.75 -59.26
N TYR A 177 13.23 -59.60 -58.23
CA TYR A 177 13.27 -59.19 -56.82
C TYR A 177 14.58 -59.62 -56.16
N THR A 178 15.27 -58.69 -55.49
CA THR A 178 16.53 -58.96 -54.77
C THR A 178 16.36 -58.66 -53.29
N CYS A 179 16.70 -59.63 -52.43
CA CYS A 179 16.73 -59.42 -50.98
C CYS A 179 18.00 -58.66 -50.56
N VAL A 180 17.86 -57.78 -49.57
CA VAL A 180 18.93 -57.03 -48.91
C VAL A 180 18.88 -57.35 -47.42
N VAL A 181 20.00 -57.83 -46.87
CA VAL A 181 20.15 -58.24 -45.46
C VAL A 181 21.14 -57.31 -44.80
N THR A 182 20.77 -56.74 -43.65
CA THR A 182 21.61 -55.81 -42.89
C THR A 182 21.70 -56.24 -41.43
N ASN A 183 22.93 -56.43 -40.94
CA ASN A 183 23.25 -56.69 -39.53
C ASN A 183 23.67 -55.38 -38.87
N SER A 184 22.86 -54.87 -37.94
CA SER A 184 23.15 -53.62 -37.21
C SER A 184 24.40 -53.75 -36.34
N ASP A 185 24.56 -54.88 -35.69
CA ASP A 185 25.58 -55.11 -34.66
C ASP A 185 26.96 -55.34 -35.28
N ALA A 186 27.00 -55.69 -36.56
CA ALA A 186 28.20 -55.80 -37.38
C ALA A 186 28.45 -54.58 -38.29
N GLU A 187 27.51 -53.64 -38.40
CA GLU A 187 27.51 -52.52 -39.37
C GLU A 187 27.64 -52.97 -40.84
N GLN A 188 27.08 -54.15 -41.18
CA GLN A 188 27.27 -54.81 -42.48
C GLN A 188 25.94 -54.99 -43.23
N SER A 189 25.96 -54.79 -44.55
CA SER A 189 24.80 -54.97 -45.45
C SER A 189 25.22 -55.69 -46.73
N VAL A 190 24.45 -56.71 -47.13
CA VAL A 190 24.72 -57.57 -48.30
C VAL A 190 23.45 -57.82 -49.12
N GLN A 191 23.61 -57.94 -50.44
CA GLN A 191 22.50 -58.21 -51.37
C GLN A 191 22.58 -59.64 -51.90
N GLY A 192 21.41 -60.28 -52.06
CA GLY A 192 21.30 -61.62 -52.61
C GLY A 192 21.25 -61.67 -54.14
N PRO A 193 21.28 -62.88 -54.74
CA PRO A 193 20.99 -63.06 -56.15
C PRO A 193 19.52 -62.71 -56.49
N PRO A 194 19.24 -62.08 -57.64
CA PRO A 194 17.88 -61.71 -58.04
C PRO A 194 17.00 -62.93 -58.32
N THR A 195 15.75 -62.86 -57.89
CA THR A 195 14.70 -63.88 -58.08
C THR A 195 13.67 -63.37 -59.10
N PRO A 196 13.57 -63.97 -60.31
CA PRO A 196 12.58 -63.56 -61.31
C PRO A 196 11.17 -64.08 -60.95
N LEU A 197 10.16 -63.22 -61.04
CA LEU A 197 8.74 -63.54 -60.91
C LEU A 197 8.03 -63.33 -62.26
N ILE A 198 7.33 -64.37 -62.74
CA ILE A 198 6.57 -64.34 -64.01
C ILE A 198 5.15 -64.85 -63.85
N LEU A 199 4.23 -64.36 -64.69
CA LEU A 199 2.88 -64.90 -64.82
C LEU A 199 2.87 -66.18 -65.68
N ARG A 200 2.01 -67.14 -65.29
CA ARG A 200 1.67 -68.33 -66.06
C ARG A 200 0.57 -68.00 -67.08
N SER A 201 0.61 -68.67 -68.23
CA SER A 201 -0.41 -68.57 -69.27
C SER A 201 -1.67 -69.42 -69.01
N ASP A 202 -1.75 -70.13 -67.87
CA ASP A 202 -2.84 -71.08 -67.56
C ASP A 202 -3.99 -70.50 -66.72
N GLY A 203 -4.28 -69.20 -66.93
CA GLY A 203 -5.48 -68.51 -66.47
C GLY A 203 -5.34 -67.71 -65.17
N VAL A 204 -6.33 -66.86 -64.90
CA VAL A 204 -6.46 -66.07 -63.66
C VAL A 204 -7.04 -66.95 -62.56
N MET A 205 -6.49 -66.86 -61.34
CA MET A 205 -7.03 -67.51 -60.16
C MET A 205 -8.22 -66.72 -59.60
N GLY A 206 -9.36 -67.40 -59.43
CA GLY A 206 -10.58 -66.83 -58.85
C GLY A 206 -10.43 -66.47 -57.37
N GLU A 207 -11.55 -66.18 -56.71
CA GLU A 207 -11.57 -65.85 -55.28
C GLU A 207 -11.42 -67.09 -54.40
N TYR A 208 -10.63 -66.99 -53.32
CA TYR A 208 -10.37 -68.06 -52.36
C TYR A 208 -10.15 -67.50 -50.94
N GLU A 209 -10.32 -68.37 -49.93
CA GLU A 209 -10.19 -68.03 -48.51
C GLU A 209 -8.74 -67.66 -48.12
N PRO A 210 -8.53 -66.87 -47.04
CA PRO A 210 -7.20 -66.46 -46.64
C PRO A 210 -6.39 -67.61 -46.04
N LYS A 211 -5.11 -67.73 -46.41
CA LYS A 211 -4.15 -68.66 -45.80
C LYS A 211 -3.03 -67.88 -45.11
N ILE A 212 -2.94 -67.95 -43.78
CA ILE A 212 -1.85 -67.32 -43.02
C ILE A 212 -0.57 -68.16 -43.22
N GLU A 213 0.43 -67.54 -43.88
CA GLU A 213 1.76 -68.12 -44.15
C GLU A 213 2.84 -67.57 -43.20
N VAL A 214 2.75 -66.30 -42.79
CA VAL A 214 3.61 -65.74 -41.74
C VAL A 214 2.91 -65.92 -40.40
N ARG A 215 3.57 -66.59 -39.45
CA ARG A 215 3.07 -66.86 -38.10
C ARG A 215 4.19 -66.60 -37.10
N PHE A 216 3.96 -65.69 -36.17
CA PHE A 216 4.76 -65.55 -34.96
C PHE A 216 4.87 -66.89 -34.18
N PRO A 217 5.96 -67.10 -33.41
CA PRO A 217 6.18 -68.35 -32.68
C PRO A 217 5.06 -68.74 -31.69
N GLU A 218 4.84 -70.04 -31.52
CA GLU A 218 3.86 -70.58 -30.54
C GLU A 218 4.18 -70.17 -29.09
N THR A 219 5.45 -69.89 -28.78
CA THR A 219 5.87 -69.28 -27.51
C THR A 219 6.97 -68.25 -27.76
N THR A 220 6.72 -67.02 -27.33
CA THR A 220 7.66 -65.89 -27.38
C THR A 220 8.08 -65.51 -25.97
N TYR A 221 9.37 -65.24 -25.74
CA TYR A 221 9.90 -64.81 -24.44
C TYR A 221 10.31 -63.35 -24.49
N ALA A 222 9.86 -62.55 -23.51
CA ALA A 222 10.24 -61.15 -23.37
C ALA A 222 10.71 -60.84 -21.94
N ALA A 223 11.69 -59.95 -21.81
CA ALA A 223 12.06 -59.40 -20.51
C ALA A 223 11.05 -58.32 -20.10
N LYS A 224 10.71 -58.22 -18.82
CA LYS A 224 9.93 -57.09 -18.31
C LYS A 224 10.63 -55.77 -18.67
N GLY A 225 9.93 -54.89 -19.37
CA GLY A 225 10.45 -53.60 -19.87
C GLY A 225 11.09 -53.64 -21.27
N SER A 226 11.26 -54.81 -21.91
CA SER A 226 11.65 -54.86 -23.33
C SER A 226 10.46 -54.58 -24.25
N SER A 227 10.72 -54.42 -25.54
CA SER A 227 9.69 -54.43 -26.58
C SER A 227 9.70 -55.77 -27.33
N VAL A 228 8.57 -56.20 -27.89
CA VAL A 228 8.45 -57.41 -28.71
C VAL A 228 7.55 -57.15 -29.92
N LYS A 229 7.88 -57.79 -31.05
CA LYS A 229 7.09 -57.75 -32.29
C LYS A 229 6.60 -59.15 -32.64
N LEU A 230 5.35 -59.27 -33.06
CA LEU A 230 4.75 -60.50 -33.55
C LEU A 230 4.27 -60.27 -34.99
N GLU A 231 4.73 -61.09 -35.94
CA GLU A 231 4.39 -60.97 -37.37
C GLU A 231 3.20 -61.87 -37.74
N CYS A 232 2.32 -61.39 -38.63
CA CYS A 232 1.27 -62.21 -39.21
C CYS A 232 0.83 -61.68 -40.58
N PHE A 233 0.79 -62.55 -41.59
CA PHE A 233 0.42 -62.18 -42.96
C PHE A 233 -0.20 -63.37 -43.70
N ALA A 234 -1.15 -63.08 -44.61
CA ALA A 234 -1.94 -64.09 -45.30
C ALA A 234 -2.05 -63.86 -46.81
N LEU A 235 -2.00 -64.94 -47.58
CA LEU A 235 -2.31 -64.96 -49.00
C LEU A 235 -3.82 -65.10 -49.21
N GLY A 236 -4.39 -64.50 -50.25
CA GLY A 236 -5.83 -64.57 -50.51
C GLY A 236 -6.32 -63.65 -51.64
N ASN A 237 -7.43 -64.03 -52.28
CA ASN A 237 -8.12 -63.21 -53.28
C ASN A 237 -9.63 -63.15 -52.95
N PRO A 238 -10.23 -61.99 -52.65
CA PRO A 238 -9.58 -60.68 -52.47
C PRO A 238 -8.55 -60.66 -51.34
N VAL A 239 -7.69 -59.64 -51.35
CA VAL A 239 -6.59 -59.46 -50.38
C VAL A 239 -7.13 -59.53 -48.94
N PRO A 240 -6.55 -60.36 -48.05
CA PRO A 240 -7.04 -60.49 -46.68
C PRO A 240 -6.79 -59.25 -45.82
N SER A 241 -7.75 -58.92 -44.96
CA SER A 241 -7.54 -58.01 -43.83
C SER A 241 -6.93 -58.78 -42.65
N ILE A 242 -5.96 -58.17 -41.95
CA ILE A 242 -5.33 -58.73 -40.74
C ILE A 242 -5.82 -57.98 -39.51
N SER A 243 -6.16 -58.73 -38.45
CA SER A 243 -6.59 -58.19 -37.16
C SER A 243 -6.05 -59.03 -36.01
N TRP A 244 -5.78 -58.39 -34.86
CA TRP A 244 -5.25 -59.07 -33.68
C TRP A 244 -6.15 -58.88 -32.46
N LYS A 245 -6.11 -59.85 -31.55
CA LYS A 245 -6.80 -59.86 -30.26
C LYS A 245 -6.04 -60.73 -29.26
N ARG A 246 -6.29 -60.57 -27.96
CA ARG A 246 -5.89 -61.59 -26.97
C ARG A 246 -6.93 -62.72 -26.94
N SER A 247 -6.49 -63.96 -26.76
CA SER A 247 -7.40 -65.11 -26.61
C SER A 247 -8.19 -65.08 -25.31
N ASP A 248 -7.72 -64.35 -24.29
CA ASP A 248 -8.40 -64.18 -23.00
C ASP A 248 -9.48 -63.09 -23.03
N GLY A 249 -9.82 -62.57 -24.21
CA GLY A 249 -10.88 -61.57 -24.40
C GLY A 249 -10.55 -60.16 -23.94
N LYS A 250 -9.37 -59.93 -23.33
CA LYS A 250 -8.92 -58.59 -22.95
C LYS A 250 -8.60 -57.77 -24.20
N SER A 251 -8.98 -56.50 -24.17
CA SER A 251 -8.57 -55.51 -25.18
C SER A 251 -7.04 -55.41 -25.26
N LEU A 252 -6.52 -55.20 -26.46
CA LEU A 252 -5.13 -54.79 -26.66
C LEU A 252 -4.90 -53.45 -25.96
N THR A 253 -3.78 -53.32 -25.22
CA THR A 253 -3.49 -52.12 -24.42
C THR A 253 -2.99 -50.97 -25.30
N LYS A 254 -3.05 -49.73 -24.81
CA LYS A 254 -2.58 -48.53 -25.56
C LYS A 254 -1.07 -48.54 -25.85
N LYS A 255 -0.29 -49.44 -25.25
CA LYS A 255 1.13 -49.65 -25.56
C LYS A 255 1.36 -50.44 -26.86
N ILE A 256 0.32 -51.13 -27.34
CA ILE A 256 0.38 -52.02 -28.48
C ILE A 256 0.11 -51.22 -29.74
N LYS A 257 1.14 -51.06 -30.60
CA LYS A 257 0.94 -50.54 -31.95
C LYS A 257 0.55 -51.70 -32.86
N HIS A 258 -0.49 -51.49 -33.65
CA HIS A 258 -0.90 -52.42 -34.70
C HIS A 258 -1.01 -51.66 -36.02
N ASP A 259 -0.15 -52.00 -36.97
CA ASP A 259 -0.27 -51.53 -38.35
C ASP A 259 -1.25 -52.44 -39.10
N GLN A 260 -2.49 -51.97 -39.25
CA GLN A 260 -3.54 -52.69 -39.98
C GLN A 260 -3.20 -52.94 -41.46
N THR A 261 -2.22 -52.24 -42.03
CA THR A 261 -1.75 -52.46 -43.41
C THR A 261 -0.63 -53.48 -43.50
N LYS A 262 0.14 -53.72 -42.42
CA LYS A 262 1.29 -54.65 -42.42
C LYS A 262 1.10 -55.91 -41.56
N GLY A 263 0.07 -55.98 -40.72
CA GLY A 263 -0.26 -57.16 -39.92
C GLY A 263 0.69 -57.44 -38.74
N VAL A 264 1.61 -56.53 -38.42
CA VAL A 264 2.55 -56.65 -37.29
C VAL A 264 1.95 -56.07 -36.01
N LEU A 265 2.12 -56.79 -34.90
CA LEU A 265 1.78 -56.35 -33.56
C LEU A 265 3.06 -56.01 -32.76
N GLU A 266 3.29 -54.73 -32.45
CA GLU A 266 4.42 -54.27 -31.62
C GLU A 266 3.92 -53.95 -30.21
N ILE A 267 4.39 -54.70 -29.21
CA ILE A 267 4.12 -54.47 -27.79
C ILE A 267 5.34 -53.77 -27.20
N LEU A 268 5.18 -52.51 -26.79
CA LEU A 268 6.24 -51.70 -26.17
C LEU A 268 6.17 -51.77 -24.65
N ASP A 269 7.34 -51.76 -23.98
CA ASP A 269 7.44 -51.80 -22.51
C ASP A 269 6.57 -52.93 -21.91
N VAL A 270 6.94 -54.17 -22.27
CA VAL A 270 6.23 -55.40 -21.90
C VAL A 270 6.19 -55.54 -20.38
N GLN A 271 4.99 -55.61 -19.82
CA GLN A 271 4.75 -55.81 -18.40
C GLN A 271 4.21 -57.21 -18.12
N GLN A 272 4.18 -57.60 -16.84
CA GLN A 272 3.74 -58.93 -16.43
C GLN A 272 2.25 -59.21 -16.76
N GLU A 273 1.46 -58.17 -17.02
CA GLU A 273 0.07 -58.24 -17.50
C GLU A 273 -0.08 -58.51 -19.00
N ASP A 274 0.96 -58.26 -19.81
CA ASP A 274 1.00 -58.58 -21.24
C ASP A 274 1.23 -60.10 -21.48
N GLU A 275 1.62 -60.85 -20.44
CA GLU A 275 1.66 -62.32 -20.46
C GLU A 275 0.28 -62.90 -20.82
N GLY A 276 0.27 -63.87 -21.74
CA GLY A 276 -0.96 -64.49 -22.23
C GLY A 276 -0.91 -64.95 -23.68
N PHE A 277 -2.06 -65.38 -24.19
CA PHE A 277 -2.22 -65.84 -25.57
C PHE A 277 -2.73 -64.74 -26.49
N TYR A 278 -2.11 -64.63 -27.66
CA TYR A 278 -2.46 -63.70 -28.72
C TYR A 278 -2.98 -64.49 -29.93
N GLU A 279 -3.95 -63.92 -30.64
CA GLU A 279 -4.55 -64.47 -31.85
C GLU A 279 -4.51 -63.43 -32.98
N CYS A 280 -3.86 -63.79 -34.08
CA CYS A 280 -4.00 -63.11 -35.37
C CYS A 280 -5.15 -63.76 -36.16
N VAL A 281 -6.01 -62.95 -36.75
CA VAL A 281 -7.14 -63.36 -37.58
C VAL A 281 -7.03 -62.67 -38.95
N ALA A 282 -6.87 -63.48 -40.00
CA ALA A 282 -6.93 -63.03 -41.38
C ALA A 282 -8.33 -63.30 -41.96
N GLY A 283 -8.92 -62.34 -42.67
CA GLY A 283 -10.29 -62.45 -43.19
C GLY A 283 -10.49 -61.78 -44.55
N ASN A 284 -11.24 -62.45 -45.44
CA ASN A 284 -11.81 -61.87 -46.67
C ASN A 284 -13.25 -62.37 -46.88
N ILE A 285 -13.90 -62.01 -47.99
CA ILE A 285 -15.30 -62.38 -48.28
C ILE A 285 -15.54 -63.89 -48.52
N ARG A 286 -14.48 -64.71 -48.60
CA ARG A 286 -14.57 -66.16 -48.80
C ARG A 286 -14.29 -66.98 -47.54
N GLY A 287 -13.63 -66.43 -46.53
CA GLY A 287 -13.35 -67.15 -45.29
C GLY A 287 -12.48 -66.38 -44.30
N ARG A 288 -12.09 -67.08 -43.23
CA ARG A 288 -11.14 -66.58 -42.21
C ARG A 288 -10.16 -67.66 -41.78
N ASN A 289 -8.93 -67.28 -41.46
CA ASN A 289 -7.91 -68.15 -40.90
C ASN A 289 -7.32 -67.52 -39.63
N ILE A 290 -6.82 -68.34 -38.71
CA ILE A 290 -6.35 -67.90 -37.39
C ILE A 290 -4.97 -68.50 -37.09
N ALA A 291 -4.11 -67.72 -36.46
CA ALA A 291 -2.85 -68.14 -35.86
C ALA A 291 -2.80 -67.70 -34.38
N ARG A 292 -2.24 -68.52 -33.50
CA ARG A 292 -2.19 -68.29 -32.05
C ARG A 292 -0.83 -68.68 -31.48
N GLY A 293 -0.36 -67.90 -30.50
CA GLY A 293 0.85 -68.17 -29.73
C GLY A 293 0.80 -67.50 -28.36
N GLN A 294 1.77 -67.78 -27.50
CA GLN A 294 1.83 -67.31 -26.12
C GLN A 294 3.04 -66.40 -25.87
N LEU A 295 2.81 -65.22 -25.30
CA LEU A 295 3.87 -64.38 -24.74
C LEU A 295 4.13 -64.78 -23.28
N PHE A 296 5.39 -65.08 -22.95
CA PHE A 296 5.87 -65.29 -21.58
C PHE A 296 6.82 -64.15 -21.18
N VAL A 297 6.58 -63.54 -20.02
CA VAL A 297 7.36 -62.43 -19.49
C VAL A 297 8.23 -62.92 -18.33
N TYR A 298 9.53 -62.65 -18.40
CA TYR A 298 10.50 -62.98 -17.34
C TYR A 298 11.11 -61.71 -16.73
N ALA A 299 11.73 -61.85 -15.55
CA ALA A 299 12.33 -60.74 -14.83
C ALA A 299 13.69 -61.13 -14.22
N LEU A 300 14.68 -60.25 -14.41
CA LEU A 300 16.00 -60.36 -13.79
C LEU A 300 15.90 -60.17 -12.26
N PRO A 301 16.92 -60.58 -11.48
CA PRO A 301 16.99 -60.30 -10.06
C PRO A 301 17.09 -58.79 -9.77
N GLU A 302 16.31 -58.30 -8.81
CA GLU A 302 16.36 -56.91 -8.32
C GLU A 302 16.33 -56.90 -6.78
N TRP A 303 17.20 -56.13 -6.14
CA TRP A 303 17.29 -56.08 -4.67
C TRP A 303 16.08 -55.39 -4.01
N ASP A 304 15.33 -56.14 -3.22
CA ASP A 304 14.24 -55.67 -2.36
C ASP A 304 14.76 -55.25 -0.97
N LYS A 305 15.74 -56.01 -0.44
CA LYS A 305 16.46 -55.69 0.79
C LYS A 305 17.94 -56.00 0.64
N LYS A 306 18.81 -55.03 0.98
CA LYS A 306 20.27 -55.17 1.02
C LYS A 306 20.77 -55.21 2.47
N ILE A 307 21.92 -55.83 2.66
CA ILE A 307 22.67 -55.82 3.92
C ILE A 307 23.39 -54.48 4.15
N GLN A 308 23.79 -54.20 5.39
CA GLN A 308 24.44 -52.95 5.80
C GLN A 308 25.53 -53.21 6.84
N ASN A 309 26.55 -52.35 6.91
CA ASN A 309 27.67 -52.50 7.84
C ASN A 309 27.23 -52.63 9.30
N ALA A 310 27.86 -53.53 10.04
CA ALA A 310 27.56 -53.85 11.43
C ALA A 310 28.80 -53.69 12.32
N PHE A 311 28.65 -52.86 13.36
CA PHE A 311 29.68 -52.55 14.35
C PHE A 311 29.20 -53.07 15.71
N LEU A 312 29.56 -54.32 16.03
CA LEU A 312 28.94 -55.09 17.12
C LEU A 312 29.94 -55.41 18.24
N SER A 313 29.45 -55.65 19.45
CA SER A 313 30.27 -55.98 20.61
C SER A 313 30.83 -57.39 20.52
N LEU A 314 31.93 -57.66 21.23
CA LEU A 314 32.31 -59.03 21.55
C LEU A 314 31.14 -59.73 22.28
N TYR A 315 30.82 -60.95 21.86
CA TYR A 315 29.68 -61.77 22.29
C TYR A 315 28.26 -61.31 21.88
N ASP A 316 28.11 -60.21 21.13
CA ASP A 316 26.83 -59.91 20.47
C ASP A 316 26.48 -61.00 19.42
N SER A 317 25.29 -60.94 18.82
CA SER A 317 24.90 -61.82 17.71
C SER A 317 24.63 -61.01 16.45
N LEU A 318 25.24 -61.39 15.33
CA LEU A 318 24.91 -60.84 14.03
C LEU A 318 23.65 -61.51 13.47
N PHE A 319 22.74 -60.70 12.93
CA PHE A 319 21.68 -61.12 12.03
C PHE A 319 21.65 -60.19 10.81
N TRP A 320 21.82 -60.74 9.61
CA TRP A 320 21.60 -60.03 8.35
C TRP A 320 20.60 -60.77 7.47
N GLU A 321 19.87 -60.01 6.65
CA GLU A 321 18.87 -60.51 5.71
C GLU A 321 18.96 -59.71 4.40
N CYS A 322 19.09 -60.42 3.29
CA CYS A 322 18.96 -59.91 1.93
C CYS A 322 17.75 -60.56 1.24
N LYS A 323 17.06 -59.79 0.38
CA LYS A 323 15.91 -60.27 -0.41
C LYS A 323 15.94 -59.65 -1.81
N ALA A 324 15.61 -60.45 -2.81
CA ALA A 324 15.53 -60.04 -4.20
C ALA A 324 14.24 -60.54 -4.88
N LYS A 325 13.69 -59.71 -5.76
CA LYS A 325 12.57 -60.02 -6.66
C LYS A 325 13.12 -60.54 -8.00
N GLY A 326 12.35 -61.35 -8.72
CA GLY A 326 12.74 -61.89 -10.03
C GLY A 326 11.79 -63.00 -10.49
N LYS A 327 11.82 -63.34 -11.77
CA LYS A 327 11.03 -64.44 -12.36
C LYS A 327 11.87 -65.22 -13.38
N PRO A 328 12.33 -66.46 -13.08
CA PRO A 328 12.16 -67.20 -11.82
C PRO A 328 12.71 -66.48 -10.58
N SER A 329 12.17 -66.86 -9.41
CA SER A 329 12.59 -66.33 -8.11
C SER A 329 14.09 -66.59 -7.87
N PRO A 330 14.87 -65.61 -7.37
CA PRO A 330 16.30 -65.80 -7.12
C PRO A 330 16.59 -66.78 -5.98
N SER A 331 17.65 -67.57 -6.14
CA SER A 331 18.32 -68.34 -5.06
C SER A 331 19.44 -67.51 -4.43
N TYR A 332 19.72 -67.75 -3.14
CA TYR A 332 20.70 -66.97 -2.36
C TYR A 332 21.92 -67.79 -1.95
N SER A 333 23.09 -67.14 -1.94
CA SER A 333 24.31 -67.65 -1.31
C SER A 333 25.09 -66.51 -0.65
N TRP A 334 26.12 -66.85 0.14
CA TRP A 334 26.91 -65.88 0.89
C TRP A 334 28.41 -66.05 0.62
N LEU A 335 29.12 -64.93 0.73
CA LEU A 335 30.57 -64.82 0.64
C LEU A 335 31.12 -64.13 1.90
N LYS A 336 32.29 -64.54 2.37
CA LYS A 336 33.14 -63.78 3.31
C LYS A 336 34.50 -63.55 2.65
N ASN A 337 34.95 -62.30 2.56
CA ASN A 337 36.19 -61.87 1.92
C ASN A 337 36.39 -62.52 0.52
N GLY A 338 35.33 -62.53 -0.29
CA GLY A 338 35.33 -63.10 -1.65
C GLY A 338 35.31 -64.64 -1.72
N GLN A 339 35.28 -65.36 -0.61
CA GLN A 339 35.19 -66.83 -0.57
C GLN A 339 33.77 -67.30 -0.17
N PRO A 340 33.24 -68.41 -0.72
CA PRO A 340 31.96 -68.99 -0.32
C PRO A 340 31.88 -69.25 1.19
N LEU A 341 30.77 -68.85 1.80
CA LEU A 341 30.47 -69.10 3.22
C LEU A 341 29.45 -70.23 3.33
N THR A 342 29.87 -71.34 3.93
CA THR A 342 29.02 -72.51 4.25
C THR A 342 28.23 -72.31 5.54
N SER A 343 27.12 -73.04 5.68
CA SER A 343 26.42 -73.12 6.97
C SER A 343 27.07 -74.19 7.84
N GLU A 344 27.41 -73.83 9.07
CA GLU A 344 28.15 -74.63 10.05
C GLU A 344 27.50 -74.44 11.43
N GLU A 345 27.93 -75.18 12.47
CA GLU A 345 27.26 -75.17 13.80
C GLU A 345 27.00 -73.77 14.38
N ARG A 346 27.92 -72.82 14.13
CA ARG A 346 27.83 -71.41 14.57
C ARG A 346 27.38 -70.44 13.46
N ILE A 347 27.34 -70.86 12.20
CA ILE A 347 27.02 -69.97 11.06
C ILE A 347 25.76 -70.51 10.37
N GLN A 348 24.64 -69.86 10.64
CA GLN A 348 23.33 -70.30 10.12
C GLN A 348 22.95 -69.48 8.89
N ILE A 349 22.82 -70.15 7.75
CA ILE A 349 22.45 -69.55 6.46
C ILE A 349 21.15 -70.17 5.98
N TYR A 350 20.11 -69.36 5.79
CA TYR A 350 18.81 -69.83 5.29
C TYR A 350 18.09 -68.75 4.48
N ASN A 351 17.77 -69.04 3.21
CA ASN A 351 16.91 -68.22 2.35
C ASN A 351 17.20 -66.70 2.40
N GLY A 352 18.46 -66.31 2.17
CA GLY A 352 18.90 -64.91 2.21
C GLY A 352 19.19 -64.34 3.61
N THR A 353 19.07 -65.13 4.67
CA THR A 353 19.56 -64.76 6.02
C THR A 353 20.95 -65.34 6.31
N LEU A 354 21.69 -64.64 7.18
CA LEU A 354 22.94 -65.06 7.81
C LEU A 354 22.89 -64.68 9.29
N THR A 355 23.04 -65.66 10.16
CA THR A 355 23.09 -65.48 11.62
C THR A 355 24.41 -66.02 12.18
N ILE A 356 25.09 -65.23 13.02
CA ILE A 356 26.31 -65.62 13.72
C ILE A 356 26.18 -65.20 15.19
N PRO A 357 25.85 -66.12 16.12
CA PRO A 357 25.78 -65.82 17.55
C PRO A 357 27.17 -65.84 18.19
N MET A 358 27.28 -65.16 19.35
CA MET A 358 28.49 -65.08 20.17
C MET A 358 29.72 -64.64 19.36
N LEU A 359 29.64 -63.43 18.81
CA LEU A 359 30.65 -62.84 17.94
C LEU A 359 32.03 -62.77 18.61
N ASN A 360 33.05 -63.18 17.85
CA ASN A 360 34.45 -63.11 18.22
C ASN A 360 35.25 -62.28 17.20
N MET A 361 36.46 -61.85 17.54
CA MET A 361 37.24 -60.93 16.71
C MET A 361 37.45 -61.41 15.26
N SER A 362 37.56 -62.72 15.03
CA SER A 362 37.77 -63.32 13.69
C SER A 362 36.51 -63.33 12.80
N ASP A 363 35.33 -63.03 13.36
CA ASP A 363 34.11 -62.86 12.57
C ASP A 363 34.18 -61.62 11.68
N SER A 364 34.96 -60.61 12.08
CA SER A 364 35.16 -59.37 11.33
C SER A 364 35.64 -59.61 9.88
N GLY A 365 35.26 -58.70 8.98
CA GLY A 365 35.59 -58.75 7.56
C GLY A 365 34.43 -58.29 6.67
N LEU A 366 34.60 -58.39 5.36
CA LEU A 366 33.58 -58.06 4.38
C LEU A 366 32.77 -59.30 4.01
N TYR A 367 31.46 -59.16 3.98
CA TYR A 367 30.53 -60.19 3.54
C TYR A 367 29.78 -59.71 2.30
N GLN A 368 29.38 -60.64 1.45
CA GLN A 368 28.40 -60.37 0.39
C GLN A 368 27.27 -61.39 0.46
N CYS A 369 26.04 -60.92 0.32
CA CYS A 369 24.94 -61.76 -0.15
C CYS A 369 24.90 -61.72 -1.68
N VAL A 370 24.69 -62.89 -2.29
CA VAL A 370 24.51 -63.09 -3.72
C VAL A 370 23.07 -63.55 -3.96
N ALA A 371 22.40 -63.00 -4.97
CA ALA A 371 21.11 -63.48 -5.43
C ALA A 371 21.18 -63.76 -6.95
N GLU A 372 20.81 -64.97 -7.36
CA GLU A 372 20.98 -65.47 -8.73
C GLU A 372 19.68 -66.09 -9.25
N ASN A 373 19.33 -65.81 -10.50
CA ASN A 373 18.38 -66.65 -11.24
C ASN A 373 18.98 -67.05 -12.60
N LYS A 374 18.27 -67.86 -13.39
CA LYS A 374 18.80 -68.40 -14.67
C LYS A 374 19.14 -67.34 -15.75
N TYR A 375 18.89 -66.05 -15.50
CA TYR A 375 19.16 -64.96 -16.43
C TYR A 375 20.31 -64.04 -15.97
N ASP A 376 20.48 -63.78 -14.67
CA ASP A 376 21.46 -62.82 -14.12
C ASP A 376 21.81 -63.06 -12.62
N THR A 377 22.89 -62.43 -12.12
CA THR A 377 23.44 -62.56 -10.76
C THR A 377 23.74 -61.18 -10.14
N ILE A 378 23.14 -60.85 -9.00
CA ILE A 378 23.34 -59.58 -8.27
C ILE A 378 23.99 -59.78 -6.90
N TYR A 379 24.72 -58.75 -6.43
CA TYR A 379 25.52 -58.76 -5.19
C TYR A 379 25.14 -57.60 -4.26
N ALA A 380 25.25 -57.80 -2.95
CA ALA A 380 25.12 -56.77 -1.91
C ALA A 380 26.17 -57.00 -0.81
N ASN A 381 26.96 -55.98 -0.48
CA ASN A 381 28.13 -56.07 0.41
C ASN A 381 27.94 -55.32 1.76
N ALA A 382 28.57 -55.82 2.81
CA ALA A 382 28.64 -55.16 4.13
C ALA A 382 29.92 -55.52 4.90
N GLU A 383 30.41 -54.60 5.72
CA GLU A 383 31.49 -54.83 6.70
C GLU A 383 30.90 -55.28 8.05
N LEU A 384 31.44 -56.36 8.63
CA LEU A 384 31.31 -56.66 10.06
C LEU A 384 32.60 -56.26 10.78
N ARG A 385 32.47 -55.51 11.87
CA ARG A 385 33.59 -55.15 12.77
C ARG A 385 33.20 -55.45 14.21
N VAL A 386 33.91 -56.38 14.85
CA VAL A 386 33.70 -56.73 16.26
C VAL A 386 34.56 -55.83 17.16
N ILE A 387 33.97 -55.27 18.22
CA ILE A 387 34.56 -54.23 19.08
C ILE A 387 34.76 -54.76 20.50
N ALA A 388 35.96 -54.53 21.07
CA ALA A 388 36.27 -54.73 22.47
C ALA A 388 36.93 -53.44 23.03
N ALA A 389 36.41 -52.91 24.14
CA ALA A 389 36.86 -51.64 24.72
C ALA A 389 36.53 -51.53 26.22
N ALA A 390 37.46 -51.00 27.02
CA ALA A 390 37.21 -50.57 28.40
C ALA A 390 36.20 -49.39 28.46
N PRO A 391 35.59 -49.10 29.62
CA PRO A 391 34.63 -48.01 29.75
C PRO A 391 35.33 -46.66 29.66
N ASP A 392 34.82 -45.75 28.82
CA ASP A 392 35.37 -44.41 28.61
C ASP A 392 34.28 -43.33 28.65
N PHE A 393 34.61 -42.20 29.26
CA PHE A 393 33.76 -41.02 29.41
C PHE A 393 34.17 -39.84 28.51
N SER A 394 35.22 -39.97 27.68
CA SER A 394 35.71 -38.88 26.81
C SER A 394 34.63 -38.29 25.90
N LYS A 395 33.83 -39.15 25.26
CA LYS A 395 32.74 -38.78 24.34
C LYS A 395 31.47 -38.30 25.06
N ASN A 396 31.16 -38.92 26.20
CA ASN A 396 29.91 -38.72 26.95
C ASN A 396 30.19 -38.44 28.44
N PRO A 397 30.85 -37.32 28.80
CA PRO A 397 31.12 -36.99 30.19
C PRO A 397 29.82 -36.68 30.96
N VAL A 398 29.81 -36.97 32.26
CA VAL A 398 28.73 -36.55 33.15
C VAL A 398 28.70 -35.01 33.18
N LYS A 399 27.50 -34.42 33.07
CA LYS A 399 27.34 -32.96 32.99
C LYS A 399 27.93 -32.28 34.24
N LYS A 400 29.03 -31.53 34.06
CA LYS A 400 29.81 -30.90 35.15
C LYS A 400 28.96 -30.15 36.18
N ILE A 401 27.91 -29.46 35.73
CA ILE A 401 26.93 -28.78 36.59
C ILE A 401 25.51 -29.11 36.07
N SER A 402 24.69 -29.66 36.95
CA SER A 402 23.24 -29.77 36.80
C SER A 402 22.57 -28.79 37.77
N ILE A 403 21.54 -28.08 37.33
CA ILE A 403 20.83 -27.07 38.13
C ILE A 403 19.35 -27.45 38.14
N VAL A 404 18.72 -27.39 39.30
CA VAL A 404 17.31 -27.78 39.50
C VAL A 404 16.68 -26.95 40.63
N GLN A 405 15.37 -26.70 40.55
CA GLN A 405 14.59 -26.04 41.60
C GLN A 405 14.23 -27.00 42.76
N VAL A 406 14.02 -26.48 43.96
CA VAL A 406 13.42 -27.22 45.09
C VAL A 406 12.04 -27.78 44.69
N GLY A 407 11.75 -29.03 45.08
CA GLY A 407 10.54 -29.78 44.72
C GLY A 407 10.56 -30.40 43.32
N GLY A 408 11.49 -29.98 42.45
CA GLY A 408 11.63 -30.50 41.09
C GLY A 408 12.24 -31.91 41.02
N GLU A 409 12.52 -32.34 39.78
CA GLU A 409 13.29 -33.56 39.49
C GLU A 409 14.48 -33.27 38.57
N VAL A 410 15.47 -34.16 38.56
CA VAL A 410 16.65 -34.06 37.69
C VAL A 410 17.12 -35.44 37.25
N THR A 411 17.59 -35.57 36.00
CA THR A 411 18.31 -36.77 35.53
C THR A 411 19.76 -36.42 35.24
N ILE A 412 20.69 -37.06 35.96
CA ILE A 412 22.13 -36.95 35.77
C ILE A 412 22.55 -38.08 34.83
N GLY A 413 22.85 -37.74 33.58
CA GLY A 413 23.21 -38.70 32.55
C GLY A 413 24.57 -39.38 32.79
N CYS A 414 24.64 -40.69 32.54
CA CYS A 414 25.90 -41.44 32.51
C CYS A 414 25.86 -42.53 31.44
N LYS A 415 26.58 -42.34 30.32
CA LYS A 415 26.55 -43.22 29.15
C LYS A 415 27.97 -43.47 28.60
N PRO A 416 28.85 -44.16 29.34
CA PRO A 416 30.21 -44.43 28.91
C PRO A 416 30.24 -45.26 27.62
N SER A 417 31.23 -45.00 26.76
CA SER A 417 31.56 -45.88 25.64
C SER A 417 32.26 -47.13 26.20
N ALA A 418 31.67 -48.32 26.06
CA ALA A 418 32.21 -49.56 26.60
C ALA A 418 31.77 -50.75 25.73
N SER A 419 32.64 -51.74 25.51
CA SER A 419 32.27 -52.98 24.79
C SER A 419 32.97 -54.21 25.39
N PRO A 420 32.24 -55.19 25.99
CA PRO A 420 30.79 -55.18 26.25
C PRO A 420 30.32 -54.01 27.15
N ARG A 421 29.01 -53.82 27.24
CA ARG A 421 28.38 -52.77 28.07
C ARG A 421 28.91 -52.81 29.51
N ALA A 422 29.16 -51.63 30.08
CA ALA A 422 29.63 -51.50 31.45
C ALA A 422 28.49 -51.57 32.47
N VAL A 423 28.74 -52.24 33.59
CA VAL A 423 27.91 -52.15 34.80
C VAL A 423 28.12 -50.78 35.45
N ILE A 424 27.02 -50.11 35.79
CA ILE A 424 27.03 -48.73 36.26
C ILE A 424 26.67 -48.66 37.75
N ASN A 425 27.44 -47.90 38.52
CA ASN A 425 27.22 -47.62 39.93
C ASN A 425 27.36 -46.12 40.21
N TRP A 426 26.52 -45.57 41.10
CA TRP A 426 26.54 -44.15 41.46
C TRP A 426 26.93 -43.92 42.92
N ARG A 427 27.64 -42.81 43.17
CA ARG A 427 27.88 -42.27 44.52
C ARG A 427 27.56 -40.77 44.59
N LYS A 428 27.18 -40.29 45.78
CA LYS A 428 27.12 -38.86 46.13
C LYS A 428 28.21 -38.58 47.17
N GLY A 429 29.21 -37.77 46.83
CA GLY A 429 30.41 -37.63 47.66
C GLY A 429 31.10 -38.98 47.91
N SER A 430 31.09 -39.45 49.15
CA SER A 430 31.59 -40.76 49.58
C SER A 430 30.53 -41.88 49.57
N GLU A 431 29.23 -41.55 49.60
CA GLU A 431 28.15 -42.51 49.80
C GLU A 431 27.73 -43.21 48.49
N VAL A 432 27.69 -44.55 48.49
CA VAL A 432 27.13 -45.32 47.37
C VAL A 432 25.61 -45.23 47.39
N LEU A 433 25.02 -44.77 46.29
CA LEU A 433 23.57 -44.60 46.19
C LEU A 433 22.87 -45.94 45.96
N ARG A 434 21.66 -46.08 46.52
CA ARG A 434 20.80 -47.25 46.33
C ARG A 434 19.43 -46.80 45.83
N GLN A 435 18.84 -47.59 44.93
CA GLN A 435 17.53 -47.33 44.34
C GLN A 435 16.42 -47.35 45.40
N ASN A 436 15.50 -46.39 45.33
CA ASN A 436 14.36 -46.23 46.21
C ASN A 436 13.28 -45.37 45.50
N LYS A 437 12.20 -44.98 46.20
CA LYS A 437 11.10 -44.17 45.63
C LYS A 437 11.53 -42.78 45.09
N ARG A 438 12.72 -42.31 45.45
CA ARG A 438 13.24 -40.97 45.11
C ARG A 438 14.53 -40.99 44.28
N ILE A 439 15.29 -42.08 44.34
CA ILE A 439 16.54 -42.32 43.62
C ILE A 439 16.32 -43.50 42.68
N VAL A 440 16.33 -43.28 41.37
CA VAL A 440 16.06 -44.31 40.36
C VAL A 440 17.22 -44.38 39.37
N PHE A 441 17.70 -45.60 39.11
CA PHE A 441 18.66 -45.86 38.04
C PHE A 441 17.91 -46.25 36.77
N LEU A 442 18.28 -45.66 35.64
CA LEU A 442 17.71 -45.96 34.33
C LEU A 442 18.53 -47.04 33.62
N GLU A 443 17.92 -47.78 32.69
CA GLU A 443 18.56 -48.86 31.93
C GLU A 443 19.82 -48.41 31.14
N ASP A 444 19.89 -47.12 30.82
CA ASP A 444 21.02 -46.52 30.12
C ASP A 444 22.20 -46.12 31.03
N GLY A 445 22.10 -46.36 32.35
CA GLY A 445 23.09 -46.01 33.36
C GLY A 445 22.85 -44.68 34.09
N SER A 446 21.90 -43.85 33.63
CA SER A 446 21.65 -42.53 34.21
C SER A 446 20.94 -42.58 35.57
N LEU A 447 21.16 -41.57 36.40
CA LEU A 447 20.52 -41.41 37.71
C LEU A 447 19.41 -40.37 37.65
N ARG A 448 18.17 -40.75 37.95
CA ARG A 448 17.03 -39.83 38.14
C ARG A 448 16.74 -39.62 39.62
N LEU A 449 16.55 -38.36 40.01
CA LEU A 449 16.26 -37.91 41.37
C LEU A 449 14.96 -37.11 41.37
N TYR A 450 14.02 -37.48 42.24
CA TYR A 450 12.71 -36.83 42.39
C TYR A 450 12.65 -35.98 43.68
N ASN A 451 11.71 -35.03 43.74
CA ASN A 451 11.43 -34.19 44.92
C ASN A 451 12.71 -33.65 45.58
N ILE A 452 13.38 -32.77 44.86
CA ILE A 452 14.70 -32.24 45.25
C ILE A 452 14.61 -31.27 46.43
N THR A 453 15.53 -31.43 47.38
CA THR A 453 15.71 -30.61 48.58
C THR A 453 17.05 -29.88 48.54
N LYS A 454 17.25 -28.82 49.34
CA LYS A 454 18.56 -28.13 49.42
C LYS A 454 19.70 -29.07 49.83
N SER A 455 19.41 -30.10 50.63
CA SER A 455 20.33 -31.18 51.03
C SER A 455 20.77 -32.12 49.89
N ASP A 456 20.16 -32.07 48.71
CA ASP A 456 20.55 -32.90 47.57
C ASP A 456 21.69 -32.35 46.74
N ALA A 457 22.03 -31.08 46.95
CA ALA A 457 23.21 -30.45 46.35
C ALA A 457 24.50 -31.23 46.67
N GLY A 458 25.48 -31.14 45.78
CA GLY A 458 26.78 -31.81 45.92
C GLY A 458 27.19 -32.63 44.70
N VAL A 459 28.34 -33.30 44.79
CA VAL A 459 28.95 -34.00 43.66
C VAL A 459 28.47 -35.45 43.55
N TYR A 460 27.95 -35.80 42.38
CA TYR A 460 27.56 -37.16 42.01
C TYR A 460 28.61 -37.73 41.04
N THR A 461 29.19 -38.88 41.37
CA THR A 461 30.11 -39.62 40.48
C THR A 461 29.41 -40.86 39.93
N CYS A 462 29.45 -41.01 38.62
CA CYS A 462 29.18 -42.28 37.96
C CYS A 462 30.46 -43.12 37.87
N ILE A 463 30.35 -44.41 38.15
CA ILE A 463 31.42 -45.41 38.11
C ILE A 463 30.99 -46.51 37.14
N ALA A 464 31.80 -46.79 36.14
CA ALA A 464 31.51 -47.76 35.09
C ALA A 464 32.58 -48.85 35.05
N THR A 465 32.15 -50.11 34.97
CA THR A 465 33.05 -51.29 35.00
C THR A 465 32.64 -52.30 33.93
N ASN A 466 33.60 -52.76 33.12
CA ASN A 466 33.46 -54.00 32.34
C ASN A 466 34.73 -54.84 32.48
N GLN A 467 34.79 -56.00 31.82
CA GLN A 467 35.92 -56.93 31.89
C GLN A 467 37.28 -56.36 31.43
N PHE A 468 37.28 -55.22 30.73
CA PHE A 468 38.48 -54.57 30.21
C PHE A 468 38.91 -53.34 31.03
N GLY A 469 38.12 -52.87 32.01
CA GLY A 469 38.54 -51.77 32.89
C GLY A 469 37.44 -51.09 33.70
N ILE A 470 37.84 -50.05 34.42
CA ILE A 470 36.97 -49.21 35.26
C ILE A 470 37.25 -47.73 34.95
N ALA A 471 36.20 -46.95 34.72
CA ALA A 471 36.30 -45.49 34.62
C ALA A 471 35.30 -44.78 35.53
N ARG A 472 35.56 -43.50 35.81
CA ARG A 472 34.75 -42.66 36.71
C ARG A 472 34.62 -41.25 36.15
N ASN A 473 33.45 -40.65 36.28
CA ASN A 473 33.22 -39.26 35.88
C ASN A 473 32.16 -38.60 36.78
N SER A 474 32.25 -37.29 37.02
CA SER A 474 31.46 -36.61 38.07
C SER A 474 30.87 -35.28 37.62
N GLY A 475 29.67 -34.98 38.12
CA GLY A 475 29.01 -33.69 37.99
C GLY A 475 28.49 -33.18 39.34
N SER A 476 28.42 -31.86 39.51
CA SER A 476 27.79 -31.24 40.67
C SER A 476 26.30 -31.01 40.42
N LEU A 477 25.47 -31.25 41.43
CA LEU A 477 24.08 -30.80 41.48
C LEU A 477 23.99 -29.52 42.32
N THR A 478 23.47 -28.45 41.72
CA THR A 478 23.13 -27.18 42.38
C THR A 478 21.62 -27.08 42.50
N VAL A 479 21.14 -26.86 43.72
CA VAL A 479 19.71 -26.70 44.01
C VAL A 479 19.40 -25.20 44.17
N LYS A 480 18.32 -24.76 43.51
CA LYS A 480 17.91 -23.36 43.39
C LYS A 480 16.53 -23.13 44.00
N GLU A 481 16.27 -21.91 44.45
CA GLU A 481 14.96 -21.54 44.97
C GLU A 481 13.95 -21.42 43.82
N LYS A 482 12.67 -21.64 44.14
CA LYS A 482 11.57 -21.61 43.16
C LYS A 482 11.08 -20.17 42.99
N THR A 483 10.75 -19.77 41.77
CA THR A 483 10.10 -18.50 41.47
C THR A 483 8.67 -18.48 42.00
N VAL A 484 8.29 -17.39 42.69
CA VAL A 484 6.95 -17.17 43.24
C VAL A 484 6.50 -15.75 42.92
N ILE A 485 5.29 -15.59 42.36
CA ILE A 485 4.68 -14.27 42.19
C ILE A 485 4.26 -13.76 43.57
N THR A 486 4.92 -12.69 44.03
CA THR A 486 4.72 -12.09 45.36
C THR A 486 3.62 -11.03 45.35
N ILE A 487 3.48 -10.29 44.25
CA ILE A 487 2.36 -9.37 44.00
C ILE A 487 1.74 -9.73 42.65
N PRO A 488 0.62 -10.48 42.63
CA PRO A 488 -0.16 -10.72 41.42
C PRO A 488 -1.07 -9.53 41.09
N PRO A 489 -1.54 -9.41 39.84
CA PRO A 489 -2.56 -8.43 39.49
C PRO A 489 -3.92 -8.79 40.12
N SER A 490 -4.79 -7.80 40.30
CA SER A 490 -6.12 -7.98 40.92
C SER A 490 -7.18 -7.22 40.13
N ASN A 491 -8.42 -7.75 40.14
CA ASN A 491 -9.48 -7.31 39.24
C ASN A 491 -9.81 -5.82 39.44
N MET A 492 -9.94 -5.10 38.34
CA MET A 492 -10.09 -3.65 38.33
C MET A 492 -11.30 -3.22 37.48
N ASP A 493 -11.99 -2.19 37.96
CA ASP A 493 -13.16 -1.58 37.34
C ASP A 493 -12.83 -0.10 37.12
N VAL A 494 -12.77 0.33 35.87
CA VAL A 494 -12.04 1.54 35.42
C VAL A 494 -12.82 2.29 34.35
N THR A 495 -12.59 3.59 34.20
CA THR A 495 -13.25 4.40 33.16
C THR A 495 -12.38 4.62 31.92
N VAL A 496 -13.01 4.77 30.74
CA VAL A 496 -12.29 5.13 29.51
C VAL A 496 -11.51 6.45 29.67
N GLY A 497 -10.27 6.48 29.19
CA GLY A 497 -9.36 7.62 29.37
C GLY A 497 -8.36 7.45 30.52
N GLU A 498 -8.65 6.60 31.51
CA GLU A 498 -7.72 6.34 32.62
C GLU A 498 -6.42 5.67 32.16
N SER A 499 -5.36 5.80 32.96
CA SER A 499 -4.11 5.09 32.76
C SER A 499 -3.81 4.25 34.00
N ILE A 500 -3.74 2.93 33.83
CA ILE A 500 -3.69 1.97 34.94
C ILE A 500 -2.41 1.13 34.91
N VAL A 501 -2.05 0.55 36.05
CA VAL A 501 -0.90 -0.34 36.20
C VAL A 501 -1.38 -1.65 36.83
N LEU A 502 -1.14 -2.76 36.12
CA LEU A 502 -1.40 -4.11 36.63
C LEU A 502 -0.10 -4.67 37.21
N PRO A 503 0.01 -4.85 38.54
CA PRO A 503 1.26 -5.31 39.15
C PRO A 503 1.54 -6.78 38.83
N CYS A 504 2.81 -7.11 38.62
CA CYS A 504 3.32 -8.47 38.54
C CYS A 504 4.77 -8.49 39.04
N GLN A 505 4.95 -8.83 40.31
CA GLN A 505 6.25 -8.83 40.99
C GLN A 505 6.55 -10.23 41.54
N VAL A 506 7.83 -10.61 41.56
CA VAL A 506 8.25 -11.98 41.95
C VAL A 506 9.41 -12.02 42.93
N SER A 507 9.48 -13.11 43.69
CA SER A 507 10.70 -13.57 44.35
C SER A 507 11.28 -14.74 43.55
N HIS A 508 12.61 -14.76 43.38
CA HIS A 508 13.36 -15.77 42.63
C HIS A 508 14.78 -15.90 43.20
N ASP A 509 15.51 -16.95 42.81
CA ASP A 509 16.95 -17.02 43.11
C ASP A 509 17.71 -15.94 42.28
N PRO A 510 18.53 -15.07 42.91
CA PRO A 510 19.21 -13.97 42.22
C PRO A 510 20.20 -14.37 41.12
N SER A 511 20.59 -15.64 41.00
CA SER A 511 21.45 -16.12 39.91
C SER A 511 20.66 -16.61 38.69
N LEU A 512 19.33 -16.42 38.66
CA LEU A 512 18.46 -16.79 37.54
C LEU A 512 17.89 -15.52 36.90
N HIS A 513 18.12 -15.37 35.59
CA HIS A 513 17.51 -14.29 34.81
C HIS A 513 16.00 -14.53 34.67
N VAL A 514 15.20 -13.50 34.97
CA VAL A 514 13.74 -13.53 34.91
C VAL A 514 13.23 -12.85 33.63
N VAL A 515 12.27 -13.48 32.96
CA VAL A 515 11.55 -12.93 31.82
C VAL A 515 10.09 -12.76 32.18
N PHE A 516 9.56 -11.54 32.01
CA PHE A 516 8.14 -11.23 32.14
C PHE A 516 7.50 -11.14 30.75
N THR A 517 6.35 -11.76 30.59
CA THR A 517 5.50 -11.67 29.40
C THR A 517 4.06 -11.42 29.83
N TRP A 518 3.32 -10.65 29.04
CA TRP A 518 1.89 -10.41 29.26
C TRP A 518 1.09 -10.87 28.05
N SER A 519 -0.14 -11.30 28.30
CA SER A 519 -1.13 -11.57 27.26
C SER A 519 -2.46 -10.92 27.59
N PHE A 520 -3.22 -10.57 26.55
CA PHE A 520 -4.57 -10.03 26.59
C PHE A 520 -5.49 -10.94 25.77
N ASN A 521 -6.54 -11.46 26.40
CA ASN A 521 -7.48 -12.42 25.81
C ASN A 521 -6.78 -13.59 25.08
N GLY A 522 -5.66 -14.08 25.64
CA GLY A 522 -4.84 -15.17 25.10
C GLY A 522 -3.75 -14.76 24.10
N ASN A 523 -3.75 -13.53 23.59
CA ASN A 523 -2.74 -13.03 22.64
C ASN A 523 -1.57 -12.35 23.37
N SER A 524 -0.33 -12.64 23.01
CA SER A 524 0.87 -12.01 23.61
C SER A 524 0.96 -10.52 23.26
N ILE A 525 1.21 -9.68 24.26
CA ILE A 525 1.43 -8.24 24.09
C ILE A 525 2.87 -7.99 23.63
N ASP A 526 3.06 -7.46 22.41
CA ASP A 526 4.38 -7.12 21.88
C ASP A 526 4.74 -5.65 22.13
N PHE A 527 5.53 -5.43 23.19
CA PHE A 527 6.06 -4.12 23.58
C PHE A 527 7.00 -3.48 22.54
N LYS A 528 7.47 -4.20 21.51
CA LYS A 528 8.41 -3.66 20.51
C LYS A 528 7.72 -3.02 19.31
N ARG A 529 6.41 -3.24 19.12
CA ARG A 529 5.70 -2.90 17.86
C ARG A 529 5.12 -1.47 17.78
N GLY A 530 5.53 -0.57 18.67
CA GLY A 530 5.07 0.82 18.64
C GLY A 530 3.60 1.02 19.04
N ILE A 531 3.00 0.04 19.72
CA ILE A 531 1.66 0.18 20.29
C ILE A 531 1.78 1.07 21.54
N HIS A 532 1.68 2.40 21.35
CA HIS A 532 1.84 3.45 22.38
C HIS A 532 0.88 3.35 23.60
N HIS A 533 0.05 2.31 23.64
CA HIS A 533 -0.95 2.03 24.66
C HIS A 533 -0.45 1.10 25.78
N PHE A 534 0.46 0.17 25.48
CA PHE A 534 0.94 -0.86 26.42
C PHE A 534 2.44 -0.72 26.68
N GLU A 535 2.82 -0.65 27.95
CA GLU A 535 4.21 -0.44 28.38
C GLU A 535 4.53 -1.34 29.59
N ARG A 536 5.62 -2.10 29.54
CA ARG A 536 6.14 -2.79 30.73
C ARG A 536 6.97 -1.80 31.54
N ILE A 537 6.65 -1.65 32.81
CA ILE A 537 7.43 -0.87 33.78
C ILE A 537 8.03 -1.78 34.86
N GLY A 538 9.18 -1.40 35.42
CA GLY A 538 9.91 -2.19 36.44
C GLY A 538 11.31 -2.61 36.03
N GLY A 539 11.89 -3.56 36.79
CA GLY A 539 13.28 -4.03 36.68
C GLY A 539 13.39 -5.56 36.63
N GLU A 540 14.40 -6.14 37.28
CA GLU A 540 14.66 -7.59 37.20
C GLU A 540 13.57 -8.45 37.87
N SER A 541 13.04 -8.01 39.02
CA SER A 541 12.01 -8.75 39.79
C SER A 541 10.60 -8.14 39.69
N VAL A 542 10.43 -7.11 38.84
CA VAL A 542 9.19 -6.35 38.64
C VAL A 542 8.87 -6.26 37.15
N GLY A 543 7.68 -6.65 36.74
CA GLY A 543 7.22 -6.61 35.36
C GLY A 543 5.77 -6.16 35.24
N ASP A 544 5.45 -5.07 35.93
CA ASP A 544 4.12 -4.47 35.97
C ASP A 544 3.75 -3.94 34.57
N LEU A 545 2.46 -4.06 34.19
CA LEU A 545 1.95 -3.62 32.89
C LEU A 545 1.20 -2.30 33.04
N MET A 546 1.73 -1.23 32.44
CA MET A 546 1.03 0.04 32.28
C MET A 546 0.17 0.02 31.01
N ILE A 547 -1.06 0.52 31.14
CA ILE A 547 -2.08 0.61 30.11
C ILE A 547 -2.53 2.09 30.04
N ARG A 548 -2.17 2.81 28.98
CA ARG A 548 -2.26 4.29 28.89
C ARG A 548 -3.46 4.77 28.08
N ASN A 549 -4.40 5.52 28.67
CA ASN A 549 -5.66 5.98 28.02
C ASN A 549 -6.54 4.79 27.59
N ILE A 550 -7.02 4.03 28.57
CA ILE A 550 -7.75 2.75 28.37
C ILE A 550 -9.08 2.95 27.64
N GLN A 551 -9.46 1.94 26.85
CA GLN A 551 -10.59 1.97 25.92
C GLN A 551 -11.51 0.77 26.19
N LEU A 552 -12.78 0.85 25.79
CA LEU A 552 -13.77 -0.23 25.99
C LEU A 552 -13.29 -1.58 25.44
N HIS A 553 -12.61 -1.59 24.28
CA HIS A 553 -12.05 -2.80 23.66
C HIS A 553 -10.81 -3.37 24.35
N HIS A 554 -10.34 -2.75 25.44
CA HIS A 554 -9.32 -3.29 26.35
C HIS A 554 -9.92 -3.94 27.60
N SER A 555 -11.25 -4.00 27.73
CA SER A 555 -11.88 -4.87 28.72
C SER A 555 -11.66 -6.35 28.35
N GLY A 556 -11.37 -7.18 29.35
CA GLY A 556 -11.08 -8.59 29.17
C GLY A 556 -10.01 -9.12 30.12
N LYS A 557 -9.47 -10.27 29.76
CA LYS A 557 -8.56 -11.05 30.61
C LYS A 557 -7.11 -10.77 30.30
N TYR A 558 -6.36 -10.29 31.29
CA TYR A 558 -4.91 -10.16 31.23
C TYR A 558 -4.25 -11.29 32.01
N VAL A 559 -3.13 -11.80 31.50
CA VAL A 559 -2.32 -12.81 32.19
C VAL A 559 -0.86 -12.38 32.17
N CYS A 560 -0.27 -12.21 33.36
CA CYS A 560 1.17 -12.13 33.52
C CYS A 560 1.75 -13.55 33.59
N MET A 561 2.78 -13.81 32.80
CA MET A 561 3.58 -15.03 32.89
C MET A 561 5.04 -14.65 33.14
N VAL A 562 5.64 -15.28 34.14
CA VAL A 562 7.01 -15.04 34.57
C VAL A 562 7.80 -16.33 34.45
N GLN A 563 8.95 -16.28 33.80
CA GLN A 563 9.73 -17.46 33.43
C GLN A 563 11.22 -17.26 33.72
N THR A 564 11.86 -18.31 34.24
CA THR A 564 13.32 -18.42 34.39
C THR A 564 13.86 -19.51 33.46
N THR A 565 15.14 -19.86 33.60
CA THR A 565 15.74 -21.03 32.95
C THR A 565 15.36 -22.37 33.60
N LEU A 566 14.65 -22.37 34.75
CA LEU A 566 14.30 -23.57 35.52
C LEU A 566 12.78 -23.77 35.72
N ASP A 567 12.00 -22.69 35.70
CA ASP A 567 10.58 -22.70 36.03
C ASP A 567 9.78 -21.57 35.35
N SER A 568 8.45 -21.64 35.48
CA SER A 568 7.54 -20.57 35.10
C SER A 568 6.33 -20.55 36.03
N GLN A 569 5.82 -19.36 36.33
CA GLN A 569 4.58 -19.10 37.06
C GLN A 569 3.70 -18.13 36.27
N SER A 570 2.40 -18.10 36.53
CA SER A 570 1.49 -17.11 35.93
C SER A 570 0.38 -16.71 36.89
N ALA A 571 -0.13 -15.49 36.70
CA ALA A 571 -1.28 -14.94 37.41
C ALA A 571 -2.18 -14.20 36.43
N ALA A 572 -3.50 -14.32 36.62
CA ALA A 572 -4.51 -13.80 35.70
C ALA A 572 -5.47 -12.84 36.41
N VAL A 573 -5.95 -11.86 35.66
CA VAL A 573 -6.83 -10.79 36.13
C VAL A 573 -7.86 -10.45 35.05
N ASP A 574 -9.06 -10.09 35.45
CA ASP A 574 -10.11 -9.61 34.54
C ASP A 574 -10.36 -8.11 34.79
N ILE A 575 -10.34 -7.31 33.71
CA ILE A 575 -10.46 -5.84 33.74
C ILE A 575 -11.77 -5.41 33.07
N ILE A 576 -12.60 -4.66 33.80
CA ILE A 576 -13.86 -4.09 33.30
C ILE A 576 -13.63 -2.61 33.01
N VAL A 577 -13.86 -2.20 31.76
CA VAL A 577 -13.78 -0.80 31.34
C VAL A 577 -15.19 -0.27 31.12
N ARG A 578 -15.55 0.84 31.77
CA ARG A 578 -16.84 1.51 31.63
C ARG A 578 -16.72 2.78 30.79
N GLY A 579 -17.71 3.03 29.95
CA GLY A 579 -17.77 4.21 29.08
C GLY A 579 -19.09 4.98 29.20
N PRO A 580 -19.17 6.20 28.63
CA PRO A 580 -20.44 6.85 28.34
C PRO A 580 -21.30 6.00 27.40
N PRO A 581 -22.64 6.17 27.36
CA PRO A 581 -23.50 5.30 26.55
C PRO A 581 -23.26 5.46 25.04
N GLY A 582 -23.58 4.41 24.29
CA GLY A 582 -23.73 4.50 22.84
C GLY A 582 -24.94 5.36 22.44
N PRO A 583 -24.98 5.81 21.17
CA PRO A 583 -26.04 6.71 20.70
C PRO A 583 -27.42 6.04 20.74
N PRO A 584 -28.48 6.75 21.18
CA PRO A 584 -29.85 6.25 21.09
C PRO A 584 -30.27 5.93 19.66
N GLU A 585 -31.05 4.86 19.49
CA GLU A 585 -31.47 4.37 18.18
C GLU A 585 -32.93 4.72 17.86
N ASP A 586 -33.31 4.60 16.58
CA ASP A 586 -34.71 4.57 16.13
C ASP A 586 -35.55 5.82 16.50
N VAL A 587 -34.92 6.99 16.63
CA VAL A 587 -35.57 8.27 16.97
C VAL A 587 -36.62 8.65 15.92
N LYS A 588 -37.89 8.71 16.35
CA LYS A 588 -39.08 8.92 15.49
C LYS A 588 -40.00 9.96 16.10
N VAL A 589 -40.55 10.83 15.26
CA VAL A 589 -41.64 11.73 15.62
C VAL A 589 -42.97 11.05 15.31
N GLU A 590 -43.82 10.85 16.31
CA GLU A 590 -45.14 10.23 16.13
C GLU A 590 -46.21 11.25 15.72
N HIS A 591 -46.20 12.41 16.38
CA HIS A 591 -47.21 13.47 16.23
C HIS A 591 -46.56 14.85 16.36
N ILE A 592 -47.07 15.83 15.60
CA ILE A 592 -46.62 17.22 15.63
C ILE A 592 -47.81 18.18 15.59
N SER A 593 -47.73 19.26 16.36
CA SER A 593 -48.71 20.36 16.42
C SER A 593 -48.09 21.66 15.89
N SER A 594 -48.63 22.83 16.25
CA SER A 594 -47.97 24.11 16.03
C SER A 594 -46.87 24.40 17.06
N THR A 595 -46.91 23.82 18.27
CA THR A 595 -45.99 24.14 19.38
C THR A 595 -45.37 22.94 20.10
N THR A 596 -45.70 21.70 19.71
CA THR A 596 -45.24 20.48 20.38
C THR A 596 -44.96 19.32 19.41
N ALA A 597 -44.01 18.45 19.73
CA ALA A 597 -43.71 17.23 18.97
C ALA A 597 -43.53 16.01 19.89
N VAL A 598 -44.18 14.89 19.59
CA VAL A 598 -44.06 13.64 20.36
C VAL A 598 -42.96 12.76 19.74
N LEU A 599 -41.90 12.50 20.51
CA LEU A 599 -40.75 11.69 20.12
C LEU A 599 -40.78 10.32 20.80
N SER A 600 -40.29 9.29 20.10
CA SER A 600 -39.95 7.97 20.63
C SER A 600 -38.57 7.52 20.16
N TRP A 601 -37.90 6.66 20.92
CA TRP A 601 -36.54 6.15 20.62
C TRP A 601 -36.29 4.78 21.27
N LYS A 602 -35.10 4.20 21.04
CA LYS A 602 -34.57 3.02 21.74
C LYS A 602 -33.27 3.35 22.48
N SER A 603 -32.96 2.58 23.52
CA SER A 603 -31.63 2.60 24.14
C SER A 603 -30.54 2.15 23.16
N GLY A 604 -29.42 2.87 23.14
CA GLY A 604 -28.15 2.34 22.63
C GLY A 604 -27.47 1.41 23.64
N ILE A 605 -26.24 0.98 23.32
CA ILE A 605 -25.40 0.15 24.19
C ILE A 605 -25.02 0.91 25.47
N ASP A 606 -25.02 0.28 26.64
CA ASP A 606 -24.73 0.95 27.93
C ASP A 606 -23.23 1.11 28.23
N ASN A 607 -22.36 0.46 27.45
CA ASN A 607 -20.90 0.48 27.61
C ASN A 607 -20.46 0.18 29.06
N ASN A 608 -21.09 -0.84 29.65
CA ASN A 608 -20.84 -1.32 31.01
C ASN A 608 -21.19 -0.32 32.12
N SER A 609 -21.95 0.75 31.85
CA SER A 609 -22.58 1.58 32.90
C SER A 609 -24.00 2.02 32.50
N PRO A 610 -25.04 1.66 33.27
CA PRO A 610 -26.44 1.81 32.85
C PRO A 610 -26.81 3.27 32.60
N VAL A 611 -27.55 3.52 31.52
CA VAL A 611 -28.09 4.84 31.17
C VAL A 611 -28.91 5.38 32.34
N GLN A 612 -28.63 6.62 32.75
CA GLN A 612 -29.30 7.31 33.84
C GLN A 612 -30.31 8.33 33.34
N ILE A 613 -29.96 9.08 32.29
CA ILE A 613 -30.78 10.16 31.73
C ILE A 613 -30.67 10.21 30.20
N TYR A 614 -31.73 10.69 29.55
CA TYR A 614 -31.74 11.15 28.16
C TYR A 614 -31.95 12.67 28.11
N SER A 615 -31.43 13.33 27.08
CA SER A 615 -31.78 14.72 26.75
C SER A 615 -32.14 14.84 25.28
N VAL A 616 -33.20 15.57 24.97
CA VAL A 616 -33.59 15.89 23.59
C VAL A 616 -32.92 17.20 23.16
N GLN A 617 -32.39 17.20 21.94
CA GLN A 617 -31.89 18.38 21.26
C GLN A 617 -32.61 18.56 19.92
N THR A 618 -32.77 19.81 19.50
CA THR A 618 -33.38 20.17 18.21
C THR A 618 -32.45 21.05 17.38
N ARG A 619 -32.76 21.16 16.08
CA ARG A 619 -32.13 22.08 15.14
C ARG A 619 -33.20 22.60 14.17
N THR A 620 -33.15 23.91 13.88
CA THR A 620 -33.95 24.61 12.88
C THR A 620 -33.03 25.32 11.87
N PRO A 621 -33.54 25.78 10.71
CA PRO A 621 -32.77 26.63 9.78
C PRO A 621 -32.19 27.90 10.43
N PHE A 622 -32.89 28.44 11.44
CA PHE A 622 -32.54 29.69 12.13
C PHE A 622 -31.58 29.49 13.32
N SER A 623 -31.40 28.24 13.79
CA SER A 623 -30.60 27.95 14.99
C SER A 623 -29.12 27.73 14.71
N VAL A 624 -28.26 28.31 15.56
CA VAL A 624 -26.82 28.03 15.57
C VAL A 624 -26.57 26.67 16.20
N GLY A 625 -26.61 25.61 15.38
CA GLY A 625 -26.33 24.23 15.80
C GLY A 625 -27.47 23.56 16.57
N TRP A 626 -27.12 22.57 17.40
CA TRP A 626 -28.09 21.77 18.17
C TRP A 626 -28.34 22.38 19.54
N GLN A 627 -29.60 22.67 19.83
CA GLN A 627 -30.04 23.31 21.08
C GLN A 627 -30.85 22.30 21.93
N SER A 628 -30.66 22.27 23.24
CA SER A 628 -31.49 21.46 24.14
C SER A 628 -32.90 22.05 24.23
N VAL A 629 -33.92 21.19 24.28
CA VAL A 629 -35.34 21.61 24.30
C VAL A 629 -36.07 21.13 25.55
N PRO A 630 -37.07 21.89 26.04
CA PRO A 630 -37.93 21.43 27.13
C PRO A 630 -38.77 20.23 26.69
N THR A 631 -38.99 19.30 27.61
CA THR A 631 -39.81 18.10 27.36
C THR A 631 -40.77 17.81 28.50
N VAL A 632 -41.84 17.09 28.19
CA VAL A 632 -42.77 16.49 29.14
C VAL A 632 -42.65 14.97 29.03
N PRO A 633 -42.25 14.24 30.09
CA PRO A 633 -41.80 14.77 31.39
C PRO A 633 -40.45 15.49 31.30
N GLU A 634 -40.18 16.41 32.24
CA GLU A 634 -38.96 17.24 32.28
C GLU A 634 -37.68 16.40 32.47
N VAL A 635 -37.74 15.37 33.32
CA VAL A 635 -36.62 14.45 33.58
C VAL A 635 -36.83 13.12 32.87
N LEU A 636 -36.15 12.97 31.73
CA LEU A 636 -36.14 11.72 30.96
C LEU A 636 -35.13 10.75 31.58
N ASN A 637 -35.55 9.94 32.55
CA ASN A 637 -34.67 8.91 33.13
C ASN A 637 -34.31 7.80 32.11
N GLY A 638 -33.32 6.96 32.43
CA GLY A 638 -32.83 5.91 31.53
C GLY A 638 -33.82 4.81 31.10
N ARG A 639 -35.04 4.78 31.65
CA ARG A 639 -36.16 3.91 31.19
C ARG A 639 -37.19 4.67 30.35
N THR A 640 -37.02 5.97 30.16
CA THR A 640 -37.88 6.81 29.35
C THR A 640 -37.46 6.71 27.89
N HIS A 641 -38.37 6.23 27.04
CA HIS A 641 -38.15 6.01 25.60
C HIS A 641 -39.14 6.78 24.72
N LYS A 642 -39.86 7.73 25.33
CA LYS A 642 -40.89 8.56 24.72
C LYS A 642 -41.05 9.86 25.52
N ALA A 643 -41.19 10.99 24.83
CA ALA A 643 -41.38 12.31 25.43
C ALA A 643 -42.10 13.27 24.47
N THR A 644 -42.75 14.29 25.01
CA THR A 644 -43.30 15.41 24.23
C THR A 644 -42.38 16.62 24.35
N VAL A 645 -41.76 17.04 23.26
CA VAL A 645 -41.10 18.34 23.15
C VAL A 645 -42.16 19.43 23.15
N VAL A 646 -41.92 20.52 23.88
CA VAL A 646 -42.80 21.69 23.98
C VAL A 646 -42.08 22.96 23.53
N ASP A 647 -42.78 24.09 23.54
CA ASP A 647 -42.27 25.43 23.23
C ASP A 647 -41.61 25.56 21.83
N LEU A 648 -42.16 24.85 20.84
CA LEU A 648 -41.80 25.01 19.43
C LEU A 648 -42.51 26.24 18.82
N SER A 649 -41.87 26.90 17.86
CA SER A 649 -42.48 27.93 17.02
C SER A 649 -43.42 27.29 15.97
N PRO A 650 -44.61 27.88 15.72
CA PRO A 650 -45.46 27.50 14.58
C PRO A 650 -44.79 27.76 13.23
N TRP A 651 -45.10 26.94 12.23
CA TRP A 651 -44.58 27.04 10.86
C TRP A 651 -43.04 27.01 10.70
N VAL A 652 -42.30 26.47 11.67
CA VAL A 652 -40.84 26.30 11.62
C VAL A 652 -40.47 24.84 11.38
N GLU A 653 -39.39 24.60 10.65
CA GLU A 653 -38.85 23.26 10.40
C GLU A 653 -37.87 22.83 11.48
N TYR A 654 -38.06 21.61 12.00
CA TYR A 654 -37.29 21.03 13.09
C TYR A 654 -36.75 19.64 12.72
N GLU A 655 -35.51 19.38 13.11
CA GLU A 655 -34.98 18.02 13.33
C GLU A 655 -34.80 17.79 14.84
N PHE A 656 -34.92 16.55 15.29
CA PHE A 656 -34.71 16.15 16.69
C PHE A 656 -33.65 15.06 16.81
N ARG A 657 -32.86 15.08 17.89
CA ARG A 657 -31.95 13.99 18.26
C ARG A 657 -31.97 13.78 19.77
N VAL A 658 -31.66 12.56 20.20
CA VAL A 658 -31.62 12.18 21.61
C VAL A 658 -30.18 11.86 22.00
N VAL A 659 -29.75 12.33 23.16
CA VAL A 659 -28.42 12.02 23.74
C VAL A 659 -28.66 11.26 25.04
N ALA A 660 -27.85 10.24 25.32
CA ALA A 660 -27.90 9.48 26.57
C ALA A 660 -26.74 9.87 27.49
N SER A 661 -26.91 9.74 28.81
CA SER A 661 -25.80 9.85 29.77
C SER A 661 -25.90 8.80 30.88
N ASN A 662 -24.75 8.48 31.47
CA ASN A 662 -24.60 7.59 32.63
C ASN A 662 -23.60 8.20 33.63
N SER A 663 -23.18 7.43 34.63
CA SER A 663 -22.22 7.88 35.65
C SER A 663 -20.81 8.17 35.13
N VAL A 664 -20.48 7.77 33.89
CA VAL A 664 -19.16 8.00 33.27
C VAL A 664 -19.17 9.28 32.43
N GLY A 665 -20.30 9.59 31.78
CA GLY A 665 -20.45 10.85 31.05
C GLY A 665 -21.63 10.88 30.08
N ILE A 666 -21.59 11.89 29.21
CA ILE A 666 -22.53 12.09 28.10
C ILE A 666 -22.06 11.24 26.92
N GLY A 667 -22.96 10.41 26.38
CA GLY A 667 -22.75 9.56 25.23
C GLY A 667 -22.84 10.29 23.90
N GLU A 668 -22.65 9.57 22.80
CA GLU A 668 -22.83 10.14 21.46
C GLU A 668 -24.31 10.49 21.20
N PRO A 669 -24.59 11.55 20.42
CA PRO A 669 -25.94 11.87 20.00
C PRO A 669 -26.49 10.84 19.01
N SER A 670 -27.79 10.59 19.04
CA SER A 670 -28.48 9.81 18.01
C SER A 670 -28.30 10.44 16.62
N ARG A 671 -28.60 9.64 15.58
CA ARG A 671 -28.91 10.22 14.28
C ARG A 671 -30.12 11.18 14.40
N PRO A 672 -30.17 12.28 13.62
CA PRO A 672 -31.36 13.13 13.53
C PRO A 672 -32.60 12.36 13.10
N SER A 673 -33.77 12.84 13.53
CA SER A 673 -35.06 12.52 12.93
C SER A 673 -35.15 13.02 11.48
N ALA A 674 -36.22 12.67 10.79
CA ALA A 674 -36.63 13.43 9.60
C ALA A 674 -36.86 14.92 9.97
N LEU A 675 -36.60 15.80 9.00
CA LEU A 675 -36.97 17.22 9.02
C LEU A 675 -38.50 17.33 8.93
N LEU A 676 -39.12 18.06 9.87
CA LEU A 676 -40.58 18.19 9.97
C LEU A 676 -40.98 19.62 10.31
N LYS A 677 -41.99 20.15 9.61
CA LYS A 677 -42.53 21.49 9.84
C LYS A 677 -43.68 21.45 10.86
N THR A 678 -43.66 22.34 11.84
CA THR A 678 -44.80 22.56 12.75
C THR A 678 -45.98 23.16 11.99
N LYS A 679 -47.19 22.95 12.52
CA LYS A 679 -48.42 23.54 11.95
C LYS A 679 -48.42 25.06 12.08
N ALA A 680 -49.14 25.74 11.19
CA ALA A 680 -49.35 27.18 11.29
C ALA A 680 -50.20 27.57 12.52
N ALA A 681 -50.13 28.84 12.89
CA ALA A 681 -50.98 29.52 13.87
C ALA A 681 -51.01 31.03 13.57
N VAL A 682 -51.88 31.80 14.23
CA VAL A 682 -51.86 33.27 14.13
C VAL A 682 -50.53 33.86 14.63
N PRO A 683 -50.04 34.99 14.09
CA PRO A 683 -48.78 35.58 14.53
C PRO A 683 -48.97 36.37 15.84
N VAL A 684 -48.17 36.05 16.86
CA VAL A 684 -48.35 36.61 18.22
C VAL A 684 -47.43 37.80 18.54
N VAL A 685 -46.44 38.08 17.69
CA VAL A 685 -45.45 39.15 17.89
C VAL A 685 -45.83 40.37 17.05
N ALA A 686 -46.06 41.52 17.70
CA ALA A 686 -46.33 42.79 17.03
C ALA A 686 -45.02 43.51 16.62
N PRO A 687 -45.02 44.37 15.58
CA PRO A 687 -43.81 45.00 15.08
C PRO A 687 -43.29 46.11 16.00
N THR A 688 -41.97 46.30 15.99
CA THR A 688 -41.21 47.25 16.83
C THR A 688 -40.79 48.51 16.07
N ASN A 689 -40.19 49.46 16.79
CA ASN A 689 -39.59 50.69 16.24
C ASN A 689 -40.53 51.54 15.35
N ILE A 690 -41.81 51.56 15.71
CA ILE A 690 -42.86 52.34 15.03
C ILE A 690 -42.55 53.84 15.13
N SER A 691 -42.32 54.44 13.97
CA SER A 691 -41.77 55.77 13.75
C SER A 691 -42.47 56.44 12.55
N GLY A 692 -42.21 57.72 12.32
CA GLY A 692 -42.79 58.44 11.19
C GLY A 692 -42.37 59.91 11.12
N GLY A 693 -42.61 60.52 9.97
CA GLY A 693 -42.10 61.83 9.58
C GLY A 693 -41.25 61.77 8.30
N GLY A 694 -41.12 62.91 7.62
CA GLY A 694 -40.56 62.98 6.27
C GLY A 694 -41.57 62.53 5.19
N GLY A 695 -41.59 63.25 4.07
CA GLY A 695 -42.67 63.21 3.08
C GLY A 695 -43.14 64.63 2.77
N SER A 696 -44.07 64.75 1.82
CA SER A 696 -44.67 66.04 1.47
C SER A 696 -45.68 66.53 2.53
N ARG A 697 -46.04 67.81 2.47
CA ARG A 697 -46.97 68.50 3.40
C ARG A 697 -48.35 67.84 3.61
N SER A 698 -48.77 66.96 2.69
CA SER A 698 -50.05 66.20 2.72
C SER A 698 -49.85 64.69 2.88
N GLU A 699 -48.69 64.27 3.37
CA GLU A 699 -48.33 62.86 3.64
C GLU A 699 -48.13 62.58 5.13
N LEU A 700 -48.63 61.41 5.54
CA LEU A 700 -48.25 60.74 6.77
C LEU A 700 -47.46 59.47 6.40
N VAL A 701 -46.17 59.48 6.69
CA VAL A 701 -45.30 58.30 6.57
C VAL A 701 -45.22 57.60 7.91
N ILE A 702 -45.49 56.31 7.90
CA ILE A 702 -45.38 55.39 9.05
C ILE A 702 -44.33 54.34 8.69
N THR A 703 -43.37 54.10 9.58
CA THR A 703 -42.31 53.11 9.43
C THR A 703 -42.22 52.21 10.66
N TRP A 704 -41.83 50.95 10.47
CA TRP A 704 -41.67 49.95 11.53
C TRP A 704 -40.61 48.91 11.15
N GLU A 705 -40.16 48.13 12.12
CA GLU A 705 -39.21 47.04 11.94
C GLU A 705 -39.93 45.74 11.53
N PRO A 706 -39.54 45.08 10.42
CA PRO A 706 -40.16 43.83 9.99
C PRO A 706 -40.01 42.69 11.02
N VAL A 707 -41.02 41.82 11.09
CA VAL A 707 -41.02 40.68 12.01
C VAL A 707 -40.25 39.49 11.38
N PRO A 708 -39.23 38.92 12.08
CA PRO A 708 -38.47 37.76 11.63
C PRO A 708 -39.33 36.56 11.21
N GLU A 709 -38.86 35.78 10.23
CA GLU A 709 -39.59 34.68 9.59
C GLU A 709 -40.08 33.64 10.62
N GLU A 710 -39.25 33.31 11.61
CA GLU A 710 -39.50 32.36 12.68
C GLU A 710 -40.57 32.80 13.69
N LEU A 711 -41.11 34.03 13.54
CA LEU A 711 -42.19 34.62 14.35
C LEU A 711 -43.46 34.95 13.53
N GLN A 712 -43.45 34.68 12.22
CA GLN A 712 -44.59 34.90 11.31
C GLN A 712 -45.69 33.84 11.44
N ASN A 713 -45.38 32.70 12.08
CA ASN A 713 -46.27 31.61 12.47
C ASN A 713 -47.08 30.92 11.35
N GLY A 714 -47.01 31.33 10.09
CA GLY A 714 -47.81 30.78 9.00
C GLY A 714 -47.60 31.46 7.65
N GLU A 715 -48.21 30.90 6.61
CA GLU A 715 -48.18 31.46 5.25
C GLU A 715 -49.09 32.69 5.09
N GLY A 716 -48.80 33.56 4.12
CA GLY A 716 -49.61 34.76 3.83
C GLY A 716 -49.39 35.91 4.81
N PHE A 717 -48.25 35.96 5.48
CA PHE A 717 -47.94 36.97 6.50
C PHE A 717 -47.89 38.40 5.94
N GLY A 718 -48.37 39.36 6.74
CA GLY A 718 -48.34 40.79 6.43
C GLY A 718 -48.73 41.66 7.61
N TYR A 719 -48.90 42.97 7.36
CA TYR A 719 -49.08 43.98 8.40
C TYR A 719 -50.44 44.67 8.34
N ILE A 720 -50.93 45.07 9.52
CA ILE A 720 -52.14 45.90 9.71
C ILE A 720 -51.70 47.23 10.30
N ILE A 721 -51.95 48.33 9.60
CA ILE A 721 -51.60 49.68 10.06
C ILE A 721 -52.87 50.38 10.51
N MET A 722 -52.92 50.80 11.77
CA MET A 722 -54.00 51.61 12.33
C MET A 722 -53.48 52.99 12.69
N PHE A 723 -54.11 54.06 12.20
CA PHE A 723 -53.68 55.43 12.48
C PHE A 723 -54.85 56.41 12.63
N ARG A 724 -54.65 57.48 13.39
CA ARG A 724 -55.60 58.60 13.55
C ARG A 724 -54.91 59.90 13.97
N PRO A 725 -55.45 61.10 13.65
CA PRO A 725 -54.95 62.34 14.22
C PRO A 725 -55.01 62.33 15.76
N LEU A 726 -54.03 62.92 16.43
CA LEU A 726 -53.98 62.96 17.89
C LEU A 726 -55.26 63.61 18.47
N GLY A 727 -55.95 62.89 19.35
CA GLY A 727 -57.24 63.32 19.93
C GLY A 727 -58.49 62.95 19.13
N SER A 728 -58.35 62.36 17.93
CA SER A 728 -59.48 61.75 17.22
C SER A 728 -59.97 60.48 17.92
N THR A 729 -61.27 60.17 17.82
CA THR A 729 -61.84 58.90 18.31
C THR A 729 -61.74 57.79 17.27
N THR A 730 -61.89 58.10 15.98
CA THR A 730 -61.94 57.12 14.88
C THR A 730 -60.54 56.69 14.43
N TRP A 731 -60.36 55.39 14.19
CA TRP A 731 -59.13 54.81 13.61
C TRP A 731 -59.32 54.49 12.13
N THR A 732 -58.36 54.86 11.28
CA THR A 732 -58.23 54.36 9.91
C THR A 732 -57.40 53.07 9.92
N LYS A 733 -57.90 51.99 9.32
CA LYS A 733 -57.19 50.71 9.16
C LYS A 733 -56.77 50.50 7.70
N ALA A 734 -55.52 50.12 7.50
CA ALA A 734 -54.95 49.68 6.23
C ALA A 734 -54.27 48.31 6.40
N VAL A 735 -54.12 47.56 5.30
CA VAL A 735 -53.50 46.23 5.27
C VAL A 735 -52.40 46.23 4.21
N VAL A 736 -51.24 45.65 4.53
CA VAL A 736 -50.08 45.54 3.65
C VAL A 736 -49.66 44.07 3.55
N ALA A 737 -49.98 43.46 2.41
CA ALA A 737 -49.67 42.07 2.08
C ALA A 737 -48.22 41.93 1.55
N SER A 738 -47.25 42.14 2.43
CA SER A 738 -45.83 41.88 2.16
C SER A 738 -45.08 41.65 3.48
N VAL A 739 -44.26 40.60 3.53
CA VAL A 739 -43.49 40.20 4.72
C VAL A 739 -42.35 41.18 5.04
N GLU A 740 -41.73 41.76 4.01
CA GLU A 740 -40.61 42.71 4.11
C GLU A 740 -41.07 44.16 4.36
N ALA A 741 -42.37 44.43 4.36
CA ALA A 741 -42.87 45.79 4.49
C ALA A 741 -42.47 46.42 5.83
N SER A 742 -41.76 47.53 5.74
CA SER A 742 -41.29 48.37 6.86
C SER A 742 -41.85 49.79 6.81
N LYS A 743 -42.76 50.07 5.86
CA LYS A 743 -43.27 51.41 5.57
C LYS A 743 -44.69 51.39 4.98
N TYR A 744 -45.49 52.36 5.41
CA TYR A 744 -46.78 52.75 4.80
C TYR A 744 -46.80 54.26 4.57
N ILE A 745 -47.53 54.72 3.54
CA ILE A 745 -47.72 56.13 3.22
C ILE A 745 -49.21 56.40 3.06
N TYR A 746 -49.75 57.28 3.90
CA TYR A 746 -51.11 57.81 3.73
C TYR A 746 -51.04 59.22 3.11
N ARG A 747 -51.87 59.46 2.09
CA ARG A 747 -51.95 60.73 1.35
C ARG A 747 -53.33 61.35 1.54
N ASN A 748 -53.39 62.57 2.05
CA ASN A 748 -54.64 63.32 2.17
C ASN A 748 -54.34 64.83 2.27
N GLU A 749 -54.92 65.63 1.37
CA GLU A 749 -54.73 67.09 1.29
C GLU A 749 -55.24 67.84 2.54
N SER A 750 -56.11 67.21 3.35
CA SER A 750 -56.59 67.74 4.63
C SER A 750 -55.60 67.57 5.79
N ILE A 751 -54.44 66.93 5.56
CA ILE A 751 -53.39 66.80 6.59
C ILE A 751 -52.72 68.15 6.80
N THR A 752 -52.78 68.64 8.04
CA THR A 752 -51.95 69.76 8.49
C THR A 752 -50.46 69.35 8.52
N PRO A 753 -49.53 70.18 8.03
CA PRO A 753 -48.10 69.89 8.09
C PRO A 753 -47.60 69.79 9.54
N LEU A 754 -46.62 68.92 9.79
CA LEU A 754 -46.01 68.67 11.10
C LEU A 754 -47.04 68.41 12.24
N SER A 755 -48.18 67.77 11.93
CA SER A 755 -49.22 67.46 12.91
C SER A 755 -49.12 66.03 13.45
N PRO A 756 -49.41 65.80 14.75
CA PRO A 756 -49.22 64.49 15.38
C PRO A 756 -50.38 63.52 15.10
N PHE A 757 -50.02 62.26 14.89
CA PHE A 757 -50.91 61.11 14.72
C PHE A 757 -50.59 60.02 15.74
N GLU A 758 -51.61 59.38 16.28
CA GLU A 758 -51.49 58.11 17.01
C GLU A 758 -51.50 56.95 16.01
N VAL A 759 -50.58 56.01 16.19
CA VAL A 759 -50.38 54.86 15.31
C VAL A 759 -50.23 53.57 16.11
N LYS A 760 -50.79 52.49 15.58
CA LYS A 760 -50.44 51.11 15.92
C LYS A 760 -50.12 50.33 14.64
N VAL A 761 -49.19 49.38 14.73
CA VAL A 761 -48.98 48.37 13.68
C VAL A 761 -49.19 47.00 14.32
N GLY A 762 -49.88 46.12 13.60
CA GLY A 762 -50.02 44.72 13.96
C GLY A 762 -49.71 43.83 12.77
N VAL A 763 -49.96 42.54 12.95
CA VAL A 763 -49.61 41.48 12.01
C VAL A 763 -50.82 40.61 11.69
N TYR A 764 -50.78 39.90 10.58
CA TYR A 764 -51.75 38.86 10.23
C TYR A 764 -51.07 37.78 9.37
N ASN A 765 -51.69 36.61 9.25
CA ASN A 765 -51.37 35.61 8.24
C ASN A 765 -52.66 34.87 7.81
N ASN A 766 -52.55 33.77 7.06
CA ASN A 766 -53.72 33.02 6.58
C ASN A 766 -54.61 32.42 7.70
N GLU A 767 -54.10 32.28 8.93
CA GLU A 767 -54.88 31.80 10.08
C GLU A 767 -55.68 32.94 10.77
N GLY A 768 -55.36 34.20 10.51
CA GLY A 768 -56.10 35.36 11.03
C GLY A 768 -55.27 36.59 11.42
N GLU A 769 -55.93 37.58 12.01
CA GLU A 769 -55.29 38.78 12.57
C GLU A 769 -54.60 38.47 13.90
N GLY A 770 -53.38 38.97 14.06
CA GLY A 770 -52.52 38.76 15.21
C GLY A 770 -52.41 39.99 16.12
N THR A 771 -51.33 40.04 16.91
CA THR A 771 -51.14 41.08 17.94
C THR A 771 -50.92 42.48 17.33
N LEU A 772 -51.58 43.49 17.91
CA LEU A 772 -51.34 44.92 17.66
C LEU A 772 -50.32 45.51 18.64
N SER A 773 -49.50 46.45 18.18
CA SER A 773 -48.54 47.18 19.01
C SER A 773 -49.20 48.08 20.08
N SER A 774 -48.34 48.60 20.97
CA SER A 774 -48.60 49.85 21.70
C SER A 774 -48.82 51.03 20.74
N ILE A 775 -49.42 52.12 21.27
CA ILE A 775 -49.56 53.37 20.50
C ILE A 775 -48.20 54.08 20.43
N SER A 776 -47.76 54.44 19.23
CA SER A 776 -46.71 55.43 18.98
C SER A 776 -47.33 56.76 18.53
N ILE A 777 -46.67 57.88 18.84
CA ILE A 777 -46.98 59.19 18.25
C ILE A 777 -45.95 59.47 17.14
N VAL A 778 -46.45 59.84 15.96
CA VAL A 778 -45.64 60.20 14.78
C VAL A 778 -46.16 61.51 14.19
N TYR A 779 -45.42 62.14 13.26
CA TYR A 779 -45.80 63.41 12.65
C TYR A 779 -45.96 63.29 11.12
N SER A 780 -46.85 64.11 10.54
CA SER A 780 -46.93 64.32 9.09
C SER A 780 -45.72 65.10 8.54
N GLY A 781 -45.60 65.16 7.21
CA GLY A 781 -44.54 65.93 6.53
C GLY A 781 -44.52 67.41 6.87
N GLU A 782 -43.34 68.03 6.74
CA GLU A 782 -43.16 69.48 6.89
C GLU A 782 -43.63 70.26 5.65
N ASP A 783 -43.79 71.57 5.78
CA ASP A 783 -43.99 72.51 4.67
C ASP A 783 -42.81 73.50 4.55
N GLU A 784 -42.69 74.22 3.43
CA GLU A 784 -41.59 75.17 3.21
C GLU A 784 -41.60 76.33 4.22
N PRO A 785 -40.45 76.96 4.54
CA PRO A 785 -40.39 78.06 5.51
C PRO A 785 -41.09 79.32 4.96
N GLN A 786 -42.21 79.71 5.55
CA GLN A 786 -43.06 80.80 5.04
C GLN A 786 -42.57 82.22 5.37
N ILE A 787 -41.37 82.39 5.94
CA ILE A 787 -40.86 83.66 6.47
C ILE A 787 -39.42 83.89 5.97
N ALA A 788 -39.13 85.11 5.52
CA ALA A 788 -37.80 85.53 5.10
C ALA A 788 -36.92 85.96 6.30
N PRO A 789 -35.59 85.74 6.26
CA PRO A 789 -34.65 86.30 7.23
C PRO A 789 -34.74 87.83 7.33
N ALA A 790 -34.73 88.36 8.55
CA ALA A 790 -34.81 89.80 8.81
C ALA A 790 -33.42 90.45 8.91
N GLY A 791 -33.37 91.79 8.86
CA GLY A 791 -32.15 92.54 9.18
C GLY A 791 -30.95 92.24 8.28
N THR A 792 -31.17 91.96 7.00
CA THR A 792 -30.08 91.76 6.04
C THR A 792 -29.26 93.05 5.87
N SER A 793 -27.93 92.94 5.81
CA SER A 793 -27.00 94.04 5.50
C SER A 793 -25.79 93.53 4.73
N ALA A 794 -25.05 94.43 4.06
CA ALA A 794 -23.82 94.08 3.34
C ALA A 794 -22.73 95.16 3.50
N LEU A 795 -21.46 94.74 3.53
CA LEU A 795 -20.29 95.59 3.78
C LEU A 795 -19.16 95.31 2.79
N SER A 796 -18.47 96.36 2.34
CA SER A 796 -17.39 96.29 1.34
C SER A 796 -16.04 96.07 2.00
N ILE A 797 -15.41 94.92 1.75
CA ILE A 797 -14.16 94.52 2.42
C ILE A 797 -12.95 94.95 1.57
N SER A 798 -12.94 94.59 0.29
CA SER A 798 -11.82 94.87 -0.64
C SER A 798 -12.32 95.17 -2.06
N ALA A 799 -11.40 95.24 -3.04
CA ALA A 799 -11.76 95.29 -4.45
C ALA A 799 -12.48 94.02 -4.96
N ALA A 800 -12.40 92.90 -4.24
CA ALA A 800 -12.92 91.61 -4.68
C ALA A 800 -13.73 90.85 -3.61
N GLU A 801 -14.13 91.51 -2.51
CA GLU A 801 -14.80 90.86 -1.38
C GLU A 801 -15.84 91.77 -0.68
N VAL A 802 -16.96 91.15 -0.31
CA VAL A 802 -18.09 91.73 0.42
C VAL A 802 -18.52 90.75 1.52
N GLU A 803 -18.89 91.26 2.70
CA GLU A 803 -19.61 90.48 3.72
C GLU A 803 -21.13 90.74 3.62
N VAL A 804 -21.96 89.71 3.77
CA VAL A 804 -23.43 89.82 3.89
C VAL A 804 -23.86 89.19 5.23
N SER A 805 -24.71 89.87 6.01
CA SER A 805 -25.20 89.40 7.32
C SER A 805 -26.72 89.53 7.47
N TRP A 806 -27.33 88.80 8.40
CA TRP A 806 -28.78 88.72 8.63
C TRP A 806 -29.14 88.20 10.04
N GLN A 807 -30.41 88.29 10.42
CA GLN A 807 -30.94 87.78 11.71
C GLN A 807 -31.57 86.39 11.58
N PRO A 808 -31.46 85.51 12.61
CA PRO A 808 -32.04 84.17 12.60
C PRO A 808 -33.57 84.19 12.80
N ILE A 809 -34.25 83.17 12.28
CA ILE A 809 -35.73 83.06 12.33
C ILE A 809 -36.16 82.30 13.60
N ALA A 810 -37.16 82.82 14.30
CA ALA A 810 -37.70 82.20 15.51
C ALA A 810 -38.52 80.94 15.23
N TRP A 811 -38.30 79.88 16.02
CA TRP A 811 -38.87 78.55 15.80
C TRP A 811 -40.41 78.48 15.94
N ASN A 812 -41.01 79.38 16.73
CA ASN A 812 -42.42 79.33 17.12
C ASN A 812 -43.40 79.90 16.07
N ARG A 813 -42.96 80.09 14.81
CA ARG A 813 -43.78 80.60 13.70
C ARG A 813 -43.59 79.79 12.40
N LEU A 814 -43.17 78.53 12.49
CA LEU A 814 -42.78 77.72 11.34
C LEU A 814 -43.63 76.46 11.19
N THR A 815 -43.90 76.10 9.94
CA THR A 815 -44.53 74.85 9.47
C THR A 815 -43.53 73.70 9.22
N GLY A 816 -42.28 73.87 9.70
CA GLY A 816 -41.17 72.95 9.49
C GLY A 816 -39.87 73.46 10.15
N ARG A 817 -38.87 72.60 10.31
CA ARG A 817 -37.62 72.92 11.00
C ARG A 817 -36.57 73.49 10.04
N VAL A 818 -36.28 74.79 10.14
CA VAL A 818 -35.18 75.41 9.37
C VAL A 818 -33.85 74.70 9.64
N LEU A 819 -33.22 74.25 8.55
CA LEU A 819 -31.91 73.59 8.51
C LEU A 819 -30.78 74.58 8.22
N GLY A 820 -31.06 75.62 7.42
CA GLY A 820 -30.04 76.60 7.03
C GLY A 820 -30.56 77.79 6.24
N TYR A 821 -29.60 78.58 5.74
CA TYR A 821 -29.81 79.76 4.93
C TYR A 821 -29.09 79.65 3.57
N GLU A 822 -29.62 80.30 2.55
CA GLU A 822 -29.04 80.44 1.22
C GLU A 822 -28.93 81.94 0.90
N VAL A 823 -27.69 82.42 0.70
CA VAL A 823 -27.38 83.79 0.28
C VAL A 823 -27.30 83.81 -1.24
N LEU A 824 -27.99 84.75 -1.89
CA LEU A 824 -27.91 85.01 -3.33
C LEU A 824 -27.22 86.36 -3.57
N TYR A 825 -26.41 86.50 -4.63
CA TYR A 825 -25.74 87.76 -4.98
C TYR A 825 -25.58 87.98 -6.50
N TRP A 826 -25.77 89.21 -6.98
CA TRP A 826 -25.75 89.60 -8.41
C TRP A 826 -25.36 91.07 -8.63
N THR A 827 -25.31 91.55 -9.88
CA THR A 827 -24.97 92.95 -10.28
C THR A 827 -26.16 93.65 -10.97
N ASP A 828 -26.14 94.97 -11.15
CA ASP A 828 -27.29 95.79 -11.64
C ASP A 828 -28.10 95.22 -12.83
N ASP A 829 -27.46 94.51 -13.76
CA ASP A 829 -28.11 93.45 -14.55
C ASP A 829 -27.11 92.27 -14.72
N PRO A 830 -27.56 91.00 -14.78
CA PRO A 830 -28.93 90.53 -14.66
C PRO A 830 -29.35 90.15 -13.22
N LYS A 831 -30.66 90.25 -12.98
CA LYS A 831 -31.41 90.10 -11.72
C LYS A 831 -31.18 88.78 -10.96
N GLU A 832 -31.73 88.69 -9.74
CA GLU A 832 -31.65 87.55 -8.78
C GLU A 832 -31.77 86.14 -9.40
N SER A 833 -32.50 85.97 -10.51
CA SER A 833 -32.55 84.74 -11.32
C SER A 833 -31.18 84.19 -11.76
N THR A 834 -30.18 85.05 -11.97
CA THR A 834 -28.81 84.72 -12.37
C THR A 834 -27.80 84.89 -11.23
N ALA A 835 -28.26 85.05 -9.99
CA ALA A 835 -27.40 85.25 -8.84
C ALA A 835 -26.51 84.04 -8.52
N GLY A 836 -25.27 84.30 -8.12
CA GLY A 836 -24.44 83.32 -7.43
C GLY A 836 -25.06 82.95 -6.09
N LYS A 837 -24.89 81.71 -5.62
CA LYS A 837 -25.58 81.19 -4.42
C LYS A 837 -24.62 80.50 -3.46
N VAL A 838 -24.77 80.78 -2.17
CA VAL A 838 -23.97 80.20 -1.08
C VAL A 838 -24.88 79.71 0.03
N ARG A 839 -24.83 78.42 0.35
CA ARG A 839 -25.56 77.86 1.50
C ARG A 839 -24.71 77.85 2.77
N VAL A 840 -25.38 78.05 3.90
CA VAL A 840 -24.83 77.94 5.25
C VAL A 840 -25.83 77.25 6.19
N ASN A 841 -25.36 76.79 7.33
CA ASN A 841 -26.17 76.08 8.34
C ASN A 841 -27.04 77.07 9.14
N GLY A 842 -28.09 76.57 9.80
CA GLY A 842 -29.10 77.40 10.49
C GLY A 842 -28.60 78.19 11.72
N ASN A 843 -27.35 77.98 12.13
CA ASN A 843 -26.66 78.74 13.17
C ASN A 843 -25.75 79.85 12.62
N VAL A 844 -25.67 80.04 11.29
CA VAL A 844 -24.84 81.07 10.65
C VAL A 844 -25.68 82.29 10.29
N THR A 845 -25.14 83.48 10.57
CA THR A 845 -25.80 84.79 10.41
C THR A 845 -24.98 85.79 9.58
N ALA A 846 -23.80 85.40 9.09
CA ALA A 846 -22.95 86.24 8.23
C ALA A 846 -22.11 85.38 7.27
N LYS A 847 -21.75 85.93 6.11
CA LYS A 847 -20.94 85.25 5.09
C LYS A 847 -20.21 86.23 4.17
N ASN A 848 -18.87 86.09 4.10
CA ASN A 848 -18.05 86.72 3.07
C ASN A 848 -18.22 86.03 1.70
N ILE A 849 -18.28 86.86 0.67
CA ILE A 849 -18.40 86.54 -0.75
C ILE A 849 -17.18 87.13 -1.45
N THR A 850 -16.33 86.27 -2.00
CA THR A 850 -15.04 86.62 -2.62
C THR A 850 -15.04 86.41 -4.14
N GLY A 851 -14.03 86.96 -4.82
CA GLY A 851 -13.90 86.84 -6.29
C GLY A 851 -14.77 87.83 -7.07
N LEU A 852 -15.17 88.93 -6.41
CA LEU A 852 -15.99 89.99 -7.01
C LEU A 852 -15.15 90.90 -7.94
N LYS A 853 -15.81 91.64 -8.83
CA LYS A 853 -15.16 92.67 -9.65
C LYS A 853 -14.94 93.94 -8.84
N ALA A 854 -13.85 94.66 -9.09
CA ALA A 854 -13.55 95.96 -8.48
C ALA A 854 -14.54 97.05 -8.93
N ASN A 855 -14.74 98.06 -8.07
CA ASN A 855 -15.59 99.24 -8.29
C ASN A 855 -16.97 98.92 -8.87
N THR A 856 -17.58 97.81 -8.43
CA THR A 856 -18.81 97.23 -9.00
C THR A 856 -19.88 97.12 -7.92
N VAL A 857 -21.10 97.54 -8.22
CA VAL A 857 -22.26 97.39 -7.33
C VAL A 857 -22.74 95.94 -7.36
N TYR A 858 -22.81 95.32 -6.19
CA TYR A 858 -23.40 94.02 -5.96
C TYR A 858 -24.65 94.12 -5.09
N PHE A 859 -25.68 93.35 -5.43
CA PHE A 859 -26.88 93.13 -4.65
C PHE A 859 -26.82 91.77 -3.97
N ALA A 860 -27.45 91.62 -2.80
CA ALA A 860 -27.61 90.34 -2.13
C ALA A 860 -28.94 90.17 -1.39
N THR A 861 -29.43 88.94 -1.32
CA THR A 861 -30.61 88.49 -0.54
C THR A 861 -30.28 87.21 0.23
N VAL A 862 -31.09 86.90 1.25
CA VAL A 862 -30.94 85.67 2.05
C VAL A 862 -32.30 84.99 2.21
N ARG A 863 -32.37 83.66 2.10
CA ARG A 863 -33.58 82.86 2.35
C ARG A 863 -33.31 81.64 3.21
N ALA A 864 -34.31 81.18 3.97
CA ALA A 864 -34.19 79.98 4.80
C ALA A 864 -34.60 78.70 4.05
N TYR A 865 -34.15 77.53 4.50
CA TYR A 865 -34.57 76.23 3.93
C TYR A 865 -34.75 75.14 5.00
N ASN A 866 -35.60 74.15 4.71
CA ASN A 866 -35.84 72.95 5.53
C ASN A 866 -35.83 71.67 4.64
N THR A 867 -36.46 70.59 5.13
CA THR A 867 -36.63 69.33 4.37
C THR A 867 -37.67 69.41 3.25
N ALA A 868 -38.63 70.35 3.34
CA ALA A 868 -39.65 70.55 2.32
C ALA A 868 -39.14 71.42 1.15
N GLY A 869 -38.36 72.47 1.44
CA GLY A 869 -37.75 73.31 0.40
C GLY A 869 -37.20 74.65 0.86
N THR A 870 -37.28 75.69 0.02
CA THR A 870 -36.65 77.01 0.24
C THR A 870 -37.69 78.11 0.37
N GLY A 871 -37.66 78.83 1.49
CA GLY A 871 -38.54 79.97 1.75
C GLY A 871 -38.24 81.22 0.92
N PRO A 872 -38.98 82.32 1.18
CA PRO A 872 -38.82 83.57 0.45
C PRO A 872 -37.50 84.28 0.76
N SER A 873 -36.98 85.01 -0.24
CA SER A 873 -35.83 85.93 -0.12
C SER A 873 -36.16 87.11 0.80
N SER A 874 -35.16 87.54 1.57
CA SER A 874 -35.16 88.83 2.26
C SER A 874 -35.12 90.01 1.27
N THR A 875 -35.32 91.23 1.76
CA THR A 875 -35.20 92.44 0.95
C THR A 875 -33.78 92.62 0.41
N PRO A 876 -33.57 92.87 -0.90
CA PRO A 876 -32.23 93.07 -1.45
C PRO A 876 -31.49 94.23 -0.79
N VAL A 877 -30.25 93.98 -0.39
CA VAL A 877 -29.27 95.01 0.01
C VAL A 877 -28.23 95.18 -1.09
N ASN A 878 -27.64 96.36 -1.22
CA ASN A 878 -26.57 96.62 -2.19
C ASN A 878 -25.31 97.22 -1.56
N VAL A 879 -24.19 97.02 -2.23
CA VAL A 879 -22.85 97.44 -1.78
C VAL A 879 -21.90 97.50 -2.97
N THR A 880 -21.04 98.51 -3.02
CA THR A 880 -20.00 98.65 -4.06
C THR A 880 -18.67 98.09 -3.54
N THR A 881 -18.04 97.20 -4.30
CA THR A 881 -16.63 96.81 -4.06
C THR A 881 -15.71 98.01 -4.24
N LYS A 882 -14.54 97.99 -3.59
CA LYS A 882 -13.57 99.09 -3.69
C LYS A 882 -12.88 99.12 -5.06
N LYS A 883 -12.16 100.21 -5.37
CA LYS A 883 -11.34 100.31 -6.60
C LYS A 883 -10.20 99.29 -6.59
N SER A 884 -9.68 98.92 -7.76
CA SER A 884 -8.56 97.97 -7.84
C SER A 884 -7.29 98.53 -7.16
N PRO A 885 -6.47 97.71 -6.48
CA PRO A 885 -5.21 98.19 -5.94
C PRO A 885 -4.24 98.63 -7.06
N PRO A 886 -3.24 99.50 -6.77
CA PRO A 886 -2.34 100.06 -7.77
C PRO A 886 -1.58 98.99 -8.57
N SER A 887 -1.71 99.03 -9.90
CA SER A 887 -1.11 98.03 -10.80
C SER A 887 0.32 98.36 -11.21
N GLN A 888 0.77 99.60 -11.01
CA GLN A 888 2.17 99.98 -11.24
C GLN A 888 3.02 99.66 -10.00
N PRO A 889 4.15 98.96 -10.15
CA PRO A 889 5.02 98.63 -9.02
C PRO A 889 5.92 99.83 -8.63
N PRO A 890 6.45 99.87 -7.39
CA PRO A 890 7.45 100.84 -6.98
C PRO A 890 8.68 100.83 -7.90
N ALA A 891 9.07 102.00 -8.39
CA ALA A 891 10.11 102.18 -9.41
C ALA A 891 11.29 103.03 -8.90
N ASN A 892 12.38 103.04 -9.67
CA ASN A 892 13.63 103.77 -9.39
C ASN A 892 14.17 103.51 -7.97
N ILE A 893 14.09 102.25 -7.52
CA ILE A 893 14.50 101.84 -6.18
C ILE A 893 16.03 101.86 -6.08
N ALA A 894 16.56 102.86 -5.37
CA ALA A 894 17.95 102.98 -4.99
C ALA A 894 18.18 102.40 -3.59
N TRP A 895 19.32 101.73 -3.40
CA TRP A 895 19.73 101.19 -2.11
C TRP A 895 21.17 101.57 -1.78
N LYS A 896 21.48 101.71 -0.49
CA LYS A 896 22.83 101.92 0.01
C LYS A 896 23.06 101.09 1.28
N LEU A 897 24.17 100.38 1.30
CA LEU A 897 24.64 99.65 2.48
C LEU A 897 25.50 100.56 3.36
N THR A 898 25.32 100.45 4.67
CA THR A 898 26.14 101.14 5.69
C THR A 898 26.62 100.12 6.72
N ASN A 899 27.56 100.51 7.60
CA ASN A 899 28.13 99.62 8.62
C ASN A 899 27.10 99.07 9.64
N SER A 900 25.84 99.51 9.63
CA SER A 900 24.78 99.04 10.54
C SER A 900 23.36 98.98 9.96
N LYS A 901 23.12 99.40 8.70
CA LYS A 901 21.79 99.39 8.06
C LYS A 901 21.86 99.24 6.53
N ILE A 902 20.79 98.71 5.94
CA ILE A 902 20.43 98.94 4.54
C ILE A 902 19.47 100.14 4.48
N CYS A 903 19.78 101.16 3.69
CA CYS A 903 18.88 102.27 3.40
C CYS A 903 18.28 102.08 2.00
N LEU A 904 16.95 102.18 1.88
CA LEU A 904 16.17 102.05 0.66
C LEU A 904 15.43 103.36 0.35
N ASN A 905 15.35 103.76 -0.91
CA ASN A 905 14.54 104.88 -1.37
C ASN A 905 14.00 104.60 -2.79
N TRP A 906 12.73 104.93 -3.04
CA TRP A 906 12.03 104.72 -4.30
C TRP A 906 11.16 105.93 -4.66
N GLU A 907 10.59 105.94 -5.87
CA GLU A 907 9.63 106.97 -6.27
C GLU A 907 8.20 106.62 -5.86
N HIS A 908 7.38 107.64 -5.57
CA HIS A 908 5.98 107.44 -5.22
C HIS A 908 5.20 106.93 -6.44
N VAL A 909 4.55 105.78 -6.30
CA VAL A 909 3.70 105.21 -7.35
C VAL A 909 2.54 106.16 -7.63
N LYS A 910 2.32 106.49 -8.91
CA LYS A 910 1.18 107.30 -9.35
C LYS A 910 0.06 106.36 -9.77
N THR A 911 -1.08 106.49 -9.10
CA THR A 911 -2.27 105.68 -9.37
C THR A 911 -3.02 106.21 -10.59
N MET A 912 -3.68 105.30 -11.31
CA MET A 912 -4.63 105.63 -12.36
C MET A 912 -6.01 105.91 -11.76
N GLU A 913 -6.87 106.64 -12.48
CA GLU A 913 -8.16 107.13 -11.96
C GLU A 913 -9.12 106.03 -11.45
N ASN A 914 -8.99 104.81 -11.99
CA ASN A 914 -9.78 103.63 -11.59
C ASN A 914 -9.14 102.81 -10.46
N GLU A 915 -7.97 103.21 -9.95
CA GLU A 915 -7.26 102.53 -8.86
C GLU A 915 -7.53 103.18 -7.51
N SER A 916 -7.36 102.40 -6.44
CA SER A 916 -7.34 102.86 -5.05
C SER A 916 -6.06 103.64 -4.77
N GLU A 917 -6.12 104.66 -3.92
CA GLU A 917 -4.95 105.48 -3.56
C GLU A 917 -3.91 104.67 -2.77
N VAL A 918 -2.61 105.01 -2.94
CA VAL A 918 -1.53 104.40 -2.16
C VAL A 918 -1.57 104.94 -0.74
N LEU A 919 -2.02 104.10 0.20
CA LEU A 919 -2.01 104.39 1.64
C LEU A 919 -0.63 104.14 2.27
N GLY A 920 0.20 103.33 1.62
CA GLY A 920 1.58 103.06 2.04
C GLY A 920 2.26 101.97 1.20
N TYR A 921 3.34 101.43 1.74
CA TYR A 921 4.20 100.43 1.11
C TYR A 921 4.55 99.31 2.10
N LYS A 922 4.57 98.07 1.61
CA LYS A 922 5.12 96.88 2.29
C LYS A 922 6.49 96.58 1.71
N ILE A 923 7.54 96.65 2.54
CA ILE A 923 8.86 96.10 2.23
C ILE A 923 8.92 94.68 2.76
N LEU A 924 8.96 93.70 1.85
CA LEU A 924 9.17 92.31 2.14
C LEU A 924 10.66 92.00 1.99
N TYR A 925 11.33 91.52 3.03
CA TYR A 925 12.77 91.24 3.00
C TYR A 925 13.12 89.90 3.66
N ARG A 926 14.12 89.21 3.12
CA ARG A 926 14.59 87.89 3.59
C ARG A 926 16.08 87.71 3.33
N GLN A 927 16.72 86.83 4.09
CA GLN A 927 18.03 86.31 3.73
C GLN A 927 17.88 85.37 2.53
N ASN A 928 18.77 85.46 1.55
CA ASN A 928 18.70 84.75 0.26
C ASN A 928 18.48 83.23 0.43
N ARG A 929 19.13 82.64 1.43
CA ARG A 929 19.05 81.19 1.77
C ARG A 929 17.89 80.78 2.66
N HIS A 930 17.07 81.72 3.14
CA HIS A 930 15.97 81.45 4.08
C HIS A 930 14.59 81.75 3.48
N SER A 931 13.60 80.96 3.88
CA SER A 931 12.20 81.05 3.44
C SER A 931 11.34 82.02 4.26
N LYS A 932 11.87 82.55 5.38
CA LYS A 932 11.11 83.45 6.25
C LYS A 932 11.24 84.90 5.78
N THR A 933 10.20 85.38 5.12
CA THR A 933 10.05 86.79 4.76
C THR A 933 9.59 87.62 5.97
N HIS A 934 10.31 88.71 6.23
CA HIS A 934 9.92 89.76 7.17
C HIS A 934 9.22 90.88 6.40
N ILE A 935 8.17 91.45 6.97
CA ILE A 935 7.43 92.56 6.36
C ILE A 935 7.59 93.80 7.25
N LEU A 936 7.97 94.92 6.65
CA LEU A 936 7.94 96.25 7.24
C LEU A 936 6.95 97.11 6.47
N GLU A 937 6.04 97.78 7.18
CA GLU A 937 5.10 98.73 6.58
C GLU A 937 5.56 100.17 6.81
N THR A 938 5.40 101.02 5.80
CA THR A 938 5.75 102.45 5.85
C THR A 938 4.80 103.25 4.96
N ASN A 939 4.54 104.51 5.30
CA ASN A 939 3.87 105.47 4.41
C ASN A 939 4.85 106.32 3.59
N ASN A 940 6.14 106.31 3.91
CA ASN A 940 7.18 107.04 3.19
C ASN A 940 7.74 106.21 2.02
N THR A 941 8.27 106.88 0.98
CA THR A 941 8.97 106.22 -0.13
C THR A 941 10.44 105.87 0.18
N SER A 942 10.77 105.75 1.46
CA SER A 942 12.07 105.32 1.94
C SER A 942 11.93 104.52 3.25
N ALA A 943 12.90 103.63 3.48
CA ALA A 943 12.94 102.78 4.66
C ALA A 943 14.38 102.42 5.02
N GLU A 944 14.65 102.21 6.31
CA GLU A 944 15.91 101.66 6.79
C GLU A 944 15.67 100.28 7.41
N LEU A 945 16.44 99.28 6.94
CA LEU A 945 16.39 97.92 7.47
C LEU A 945 17.64 97.65 8.31
N LEU A 946 17.43 97.32 9.59
CA LEU A 946 18.44 96.80 10.51
C LEU A 946 18.59 95.29 10.26
N VAL A 947 19.66 94.88 9.57
CA VAL A 947 19.92 93.47 9.23
C VAL A 947 21.39 93.10 9.43
N PRO A 948 21.74 91.87 9.89
CA PRO A 948 23.14 91.46 10.10
C PRO A 948 23.88 91.13 8.79
N PHE A 949 25.18 91.44 8.74
CA PHE A 949 25.96 91.70 7.51
C PHE A 949 26.68 90.50 6.86
N GLU A 950 26.43 89.27 7.30
CA GLU A 950 27.23 88.10 6.93
C GLU A 950 26.64 87.22 5.80
N GLU A 951 25.43 87.53 5.35
CA GLU A 951 24.66 86.82 4.31
C GLU A 951 24.04 87.83 3.33
N ASP A 952 23.64 87.37 2.15
CA ASP A 952 22.94 88.19 1.14
C ASP A 952 21.46 88.34 1.49
N TYR A 953 20.87 89.49 1.16
CA TYR A 953 19.44 89.74 1.32
C TYR A 953 18.73 89.88 -0.02
N LEU A 954 17.45 89.52 -0.04
CA LEU A 954 16.50 89.75 -1.12
C LEU A 954 15.34 90.60 -0.59
N ILE A 955 14.94 91.62 -1.36
CA ILE A 955 14.00 92.67 -0.93
C ILE A 955 13.01 92.98 -2.06
N GLU A 956 11.73 93.03 -1.74
CA GLU A 956 10.61 93.30 -2.65
C GLU A 956 9.73 94.40 -2.02
N ILE A 957 9.24 95.36 -2.80
CA ILE A 957 8.39 96.45 -2.29
C ILE A 957 7.03 96.44 -3.03
N ARG A 958 5.93 96.44 -2.27
CA ARG A 958 4.54 96.51 -2.77
C ARG A 958 3.87 97.79 -2.29
N THR A 959 2.90 98.29 -3.04
CA THR A 959 1.94 99.30 -2.56
C THR A 959 0.85 98.66 -1.70
N VAL A 960 0.26 99.45 -0.79
CA VAL A 960 -0.91 99.10 0.02
C VAL A 960 -2.00 100.14 -0.24
N SER A 961 -3.24 99.69 -0.42
CA SER A 961 -4.41 100.53 -0.68
C SER A 961 -5.65 99.95 -0.01
N ASP A 962 -6.75 100.69 0.09
CA ASP A 962 -8.00 100.17 0.67
C ASP A 962 -8.63 99.07 -0.21
N GLY A 963 -8.39 99.09 -1.52
CA GLY A 963 -8.70 98.02 -2.46
C GLY A 963 -7.91 96.73 -2.27
N GLY A 964 -6.74 96.79 -1.62
CA GLY A 964 -5.85 95.66 -1.34
C GLY A 964 -4.35 96.00 -1.51
N ASP A 965 -3.51 94.96 -1.45
CA ASP A 965 -2.09 95.08 -1.81
C ASP A 965 -1.92 95.15 -3.33
N GLY A 966 -1.10 96.08 -3.80
CA GLY A 966 -0.83 96.32 -5.23
C GLY A 966 0.44 95.62 -5.74
N SER A 967 0.84 95.99 -6.95
CA SER A 967 1.94 95.36 -7.67
C SER A 967 3.30 95.46 -6.97
N SER A 968 4.07 94.38 -7.10
CA SER A 968 5.42 94.22 -6.55
C SER A 968 6.51 94.77 -7.45
N SER A 969 7.52 95.40 -6.85
CA SER A 969 8.82 95.60 -7.50
C SER A 969 9.47 94.28 -7.90
N GLU A 970 10.50 94.35 -8.76
CA GLU A 970 11.44 93.23 -8.91
C GLU A 970 12.19 92.98 -7.58
N GLU A 971 12.66 91.74 -7.38
CA GLU A 971 13.32 91.31 -6.13
C GLU A 971 14.80 91.76 -6.13
N ILE A 972 15.12 92.75 -5.31
CA ILE A 972 16.43 93.40 -5.21
C ILE A 972 17.37 92.55 -4.35
N ARG A 973 18.49 92.11 -4.92
CA ARG A 973 19.55 91.40 -4.18
C ARG A 973 20.62 92.36 -3.67
N ILE A 974 20.86 92.34 -2.36
CA ILE A 974 21.89 93.14 -1.69
C ILE A 974 22.95 92.18 -1.11
N PRO A 975 24.22 92.26 -1.55
CA PRO A 975 25.27 91.34 -1.15
C PRO A 975 25.93 91.69 0.18
N LYS A 976 26.58 90.72 0.82
CA LYS A 976 27.27 90.89 2.10
C LYS A 976 28.57 91.72 2.04
N ILE A 977 28.92 92.32 3.19
CA ILE A 977 30.03 93.28 3.33
C ILE A 977 31.41 92.68 3.03
N SER A 978 31.66 91.39 3.32
CA SER A 978 32.98 90.76 3.15
C SER A 978 33.50 90.73 1.69
N SER A 979 32.68 91.12 0.73
CA SER A 979 32.97 91.19 -0.71
C SER A 979 33.48 92.56 -1.18
N LEU A 980 33.51 93.57 -0.30
CA LEU A 980 33.72 94.99 -0.66
C LEU A 980 35.08 95.52 -0.16
N SER A 981 36.17 95.01 -0.73
CA SER A 981 37.51 95.58 -0.55
C SER A 981 37.83 96.65 -1.62
N SER A 982 37.87 97.92 -1.20
CA SER A 982 38.47 99.08 -1.91
C SER A 982 38.14 99.26 -3.40
N GLY A 983 37.17 100.14 -3.70
CA GLY A 983 36.99 100.72 -5.03
C GLY A 983 35.55 101.12 -5.34
N GLU A 984 35.36 102.36 -5.80
CA GLU A 984 34.09 102.77 -6.43
C GLU A 984 33.99 102.17 -7.83
N ILE A 985 33.04 101.25 -8.07
CA ILE A 985 32.51 101.02 -9.42
C ILE A 985 30.98 101.00 -9.35
N ASN A 986 30.38 102.02 -9.94
CA ASN A 986 28.95 102.10 -10.22
C ASN A 986 28.69 101.40 -11.57
N LEU A 987 27.95 100.29 -11.58
CA LEU A 987 27.59 99.58 -12.82
C LEU A 987 26.13 99.12 -12.80
N SER A 988 25.33 99.79 -13.62
CA SER A 988 23.98 99.36 -13.97
C SER A 988 24.04 98.48 -15.23
N GLN A 989 23.28 97.38 -15.26
CA GLN A 989 22.96 96.71 -16.52
C GLN A 989 21.62 95.96 -16.45
N ARG A 990 20.70 96.33 -17.35
CA ARG A 990 19.50 95.56 -17.69
C ARG A 990 19.89 94.41 -18.62
N VAL A 991 19.28 93.23 -18.50
CA VAL A 991 18.85 92.42 -19.67
C VAL A 991 17.52 91.70 -19.36
N HIS A 992 16.64 91.73 -20.35
CA HIS A 992 15.28 91.19 -20.41
C HIS A 992 15.13 89.64 -20.45
N TYR A 993 13.94 89.17 -20.01
CA TYR A 993 13.19 87.97 -20.48
C TYR A 993 13.87 86.57 -20.31
N THR A 994 13.19 85.40 -20.30
CA THR A 994 11.80 85.01 -20.67
C THR A 994 11.32 83.74 -19.91
N LEU A 995 10.02 83.43 -20.03
CA LEU A 995 9.29 82.16 -19.79
C LEU A 995 10.10 80.85 -20.03
N THR A 996 9.80 79.68 -19.41
CA THR A 996 8.49 78.96 -19.39
C THR A 996 8.38 77.90 -18.28
N SER A 997 7.22 77.21 -18.19
CA SER A 997 6.80 76.22 -17.17
C SER A 997 7.13 74.74 -17.48
N GLY A 998 6.96 73.84 -16.49
CA GLY A 998 6.93 72.38 -16.71
C GLY A 998 6.70 71.53 -15.43
N ILE A 999 5.71 70.63 -15.46
CA ILE A 999 5.40 69.59 -14.45
C ILE A 999 5.16 68.27 -15.20
N LEU A 1000 5.62 67.12 -14.71
CA LEU A 1000 4.89 65.83 -14.80
C LEU A 1000 5.51 64.68 -13.98
N LEU A 1001 4.70 63.63 -13.79
CA LEU A 1001 5.04 62.36 -13.11
C LEU A 1001 5.63 61.34 -14.09
N LEU A 1002 6.12 60.21 -13.55
CA LEU A 1002 6.34 58.98 -14.31
C LEU A 1002 5.84 57.74 -13.53
N SER A 1003 5.35 56.75 -14.27
CA SER A 1003 4.73 55.51 -13.80
C SER A 1003 5.26 54.32 -14.59
N PHE A 1004 5.34 53.11 -14.01
CA PHE A 1004 5.75 51.91 -14.75
C PHE A 1004 5.03 50.61 -14.35
N VAL A 1005 4.79 49.77 -15.36
CA VAL A 1005 4.29 48.38 -15.29
C VAL A 1005 4.93 47.59 -16.44
N LEU A 1006 5.27 46.30 -16.23
CA LEU A 1006 5.59 45.37 -17.32
C LEU A 1006 5.20 43.91 -16.98
N LYS A 1007 5.68 42.92 -17.75
CA LYS A 1007 5.00 41.63 -18.00
C LYS A 1007 6.00 40.57 -18.54
N TYR A 1008 5.52 39.32 -18.71
CA TYR A 1008 6.08 38.18 -19.47
C TYR A 1008 7.07 37.25 -18.72
N SER A 1009 7.15 35.94 -18.99
CA SER A 1009 6.19 34.98 -19.59
C SER A 1009 6.63 33.50 -19.40
N LEU A 1010 5.72 32.57 -19.76
CA LEU A 1010 5.90 31.11 -19.97
C LEU A 1010 7.03 30.77 -21.00
N PRO A 1011 7.54 29.52 -21.06
CA PRO A 1011 6.77 28.30 -21.36
C PRO A 1011 6.09 27.60 -20.17
#